data_AF-A0A971ZKJ6-F1
#
_entry.id   AF-A0A971ZKJ6-F1
#
_cell.length_a   1.000
_cell.length_b   1.000
_cell.length_c   1.000
_cell.angle_alpha   90.00
_cell.angle_beta   90.00
_cell.angle_gamma   90.00
#
_symmetry.space_group_name_H-M   'P 1'
#
loop_
_entity.id
_entity.type
_entity.pdbx_description
1 polymer ?
#
loop_
_entity_poly.entity_id
_entity_poly.type
_entity_poly.pdbx_seq_one_letter_code
_entity_poly.pdbx_strand_id
1 'polypeptide(L)'
;MKRILAAAVALLALMTALASCNSAGGEADLGQTEPLPPLAEGGVANFTIVRSDLATSEQARPAVLVREALESVTGAKFAIKTDWEKPMPSQQELSSRYEILVGDTNRAESKQAKEKLVGDDEFIIETIGHKLVIAANSERALKSAAEHFCLYIGYDPGGEMKEVSTLSIERGYSYKGVYEMVVTPQTPDSRPCIVDTLYPSGDIVVADKIFTLDYGADSTGAEDVSSLLQKALGDLASAGGGTLWLPAGKYRITKPITIPAFVTLRGDWHSPDSVTDGEYGTVIVADVPSVDNPTPALFTIKGSAGVYGLTVWYPQQDISDVKPYPYTFYIDGQGDGYMLQTIMNVTVLNGYRGIGACVVEENAHEMMTIESVYGTFLYCAATAYNQADVGTWKNFFISPEYWANATPAYNAPSYDDIKAYTSTHGEGLILGDLEWTQFANIRVKDYKVGVHIVKGKRIEFAGALYDFYIENCETGIQIDSIDSRWGMVVARSSITGCEIPVKNDSKGIVKLTGVNYTGNLAGDGEYMVDESDLSAYSLNYNAAPPKPAARRLFVFEGDNTGATDVSAELAKFILAAQKQGGGIVYLPAGLYRLDSPIVVPDGMELRGVGSVPVRDQHVSSLGTALLSYYGMGASDPLYDQALITLGRSSGVRNIRVLYPENKSGTGNPECAFAIRSTDDGAYVVNCAVVGAYGGVDFNGANGHYVKKLIAYCYKYAVRAANCEGGIIEGCLQNGTVAARNAMAGYDFSAWPDVNGYTQLRTTLFYFYNTRNQILFNSFAYGVRTFVEAAECKNLLVANVGSDNIGGPQTIVQSGECVLINALRYNGRSYFAGEEGVRLSMFNRLTIGNKHEPNVAG
;
A
#
# COMPACT_ATOMS: atom_id res chain seq x y z
N MET A 1 -54.71 -18.25 -5.59
CA MET A 1 -55.67 -19.29 -5.14
C MET A 1 -55.56 -20.50 -6.05
N LYS A 2 -55.28 -21.67 -5.46
CA LYS A 2 -55.47 -23.06 -5.93
C LYS A 2 -54.77 -23.47 -7.27
N ARG A 3 -53.66 -24.25 -7.24
CA ARG A 3 -53.55 -25.73 -7.05
C ARG A 3 -54.07 -26.49 -8.31
N ILE A 4 -53.39 -27.45 -8.97
CA ILE A 4 -52.62 -28.61 -8.46
C ILE A 4 -52.02 -29.46 -9.65
N LEU A 5 -50.86 -30.13 -9.38
CA LEU A 5 -50.22 -31.38 -9.93
C LEU A 5 -50.03 -31.59 -11.46
N ALA A 6 -48.88 -31.97 -12.05
CA ALA A 6 -47.76 -32.90 -11.76
C ALA A 6 -47.88 -34.33 -12.36
N ALA A 7 -46.73 -34.79 -12.88
CA ALA A 7 -46.29 -36.14 -13.31
C ALA A 7 -46.57 -36.56 -14.78
N ALA A 8 -45.74 -37.30 -15.51
CA ALA A 8 -44.32 -37.73 -15.50
C ALA A 8 -44.15 -38.72 -16.69
N VAL A 9 -42.91 -38.92 -17.15
CA VAL A 9 -42.40 -40.07 -17.94
C VAL A 9 -42.52 -40.05 -19.48
N ALA A 10 -41.37 -39.70 -20.08
CA ALA A 10 -40.61 -40.41 -21.14
C ALA A 10 -41.34 -41.25 -22.21
N LEU A 11 -41.04 -41.01 -23.49
CA LEU A 11 -40.09 -41.82 -24.28
C LEU A 11 -39.93 -41.25 -25.70
N LEU A 12 -38.70 -41.41 -26.21
CA LEU A 12 -38.29 -41.29 -27.61
C LEU A 12 -39.37 -41.69 -28.64
N ALA A 13 -39.51 -40.88 -29.70
CA ALA A 13 -39.30 -41.26 -31.10
C ALA A 13 -40.19 -40.43 -32.07
N LEU A 14 -39.64 -40.19 -33.26
CA LEU A 14 -40.28 -39.61 -34.45
C LEU A 14 -40.67 -38.12 -34.39
N MET A 15 -39.85 -37.27 -35.02
CA MET A 15 -40.37 -36.34 -36.03
C MET A 15 -39.37 -36.18 -37.17
N THR A 16 -39.57 -36.99 -38.21
CA THR A 16 -39.25 -36.66 -39.60
C THR A 16 -40.48 -35.97 -40.20
N ALA A 17 -40.36 -34.72 -40.61
CA ALA A 17 -41.23 -34.12 -41.65
C ALA A 17 -40.63 -32.80 -42.18
N LEU A 18 -39.88 -32.95 -43.28
CA LEU A 18 -39.92 -32.14 -44.50
C LEU A 18 -39.81 -30.60 -44.37
N ALA A 19 -38.60 -30.13 -44.61
CA ALA A 19 -38.36 -28.89 -45.33
C ALA A 19 -38.60 -29.09 -46.84
N SER A 20 -39.19 -28.09 -47.50
CA SER A 20 -39.17 -27.90 -48.94
C SER A 20 -38.91 -26.42 -49.22
N CYS A 21 -37.74 -26.11 -49.78
CA CYS A 21 -37.60 -25.35 -51.03
C CYS A 21 -36.11 -25.12 -51.32
N ASN A 22 -35.70 -25.59 -52.50
CA ASN A 22 -34.37 -25.52 -53.08
C ASN A 22 -33.86 -24.10 -53.34
N SER A 23 -32.54 -23.91 -53.21
CA SER A 23 -31.75 -23.25 -54.24
C SER A 23 -30.33 -23.80 -54.27
N ALA A 24 -29.89 -24.15 -55.48
CA ALA A 24 -28.72 -24.93 -55.83
C ALA A 24 -27.37 -24.25 -55.49
N GLY A 25 -26.45 -25.06 -54.97
CA GLY A 25 -25.00 -24.82 -54.93
C GLY A 25 -24.33 -26.19 -54.81
N GLY A 26 -23.50 -26.56 -55.78
CA GLY A 26 -23.03 -27.93 -56.00
C GLY A 26 -22.32 -28.56 -54.78
N GLU A 27 -22.85 -29.71 -54.34
CA GLU A 27 -22.20 -30.62 -53.41
C GLU A 27 -21.05 -31.34 -54.12
N ALA A 28 -19.83 -31.13 -53.62
CA ALA A 28 -18.76 -32.07 -53.79
C ALA A 28 -18.94 -33.19 -52.75
N ASP A 29 -19.07 -34.40 -53.27
CA ASP A 29 -19.10 -35.70 -52.63
C ASP A 29 -18.20 -35.79 -51.37
N LEU A 30 -18.81 -35.83 -50.18
CA LEU A 30 -18.14 -36.11 -48.90
C LEU A 30 -17.89 -37.61 -48.80
N GLY A 31 -16.74 -38.02 -49.35
CA GLY A 31 -16.21 -39.38 -49.29
C GLY A 31 -16.07 -39.93 -47.87
N GLN A 32 -16.37 -41.22 -47.77
CA GLN A 32 -16.38 -42.11 -46.61
C GLN A 32 -15.09 -42.09 -45.73
N THR A 33 -15.29 -42.00 -44.42
CA THR A 33 -14.79 -42.87 -43.32
C THR A 33 -13.53 -43.74 -43.50
N GLU A 34 -12.41 -43.27 -44.07
CA GLU A 34 -11.12 -43.95 -43.87
C GLU A 34 -10.44 -43.48 -42.58
N PRO A 35 -9.99 -44.37 -41.67
CA PRO A 35 -9.24 -43.98 -40.48
C PRO A 35 -7.94 -43.27 -40.86
N LEU A 36 -7.48 -42.32 -40.04
CA LEU A 36 -6.14 -41.75 -40.21
C LEU A 36 -5.11 -42.88 -40.02
N PRO A 37 -4.00 -42.89 -40.78
CA PRO A 37 -2.90 -43.80 -40.48
C PRO A 37 -2.38 -43.52 -39.06
N PRO A 38 -1.75 -44.51 -38.40
CA PRO A 38 -1.07 -44.28 -37.13
C PRO A 38 -0.11 -43.10 -37.26
N LEU A 39 0.05 -42.27 -36.22
CA LEU A 39 1.08 -41.23 -36.19
C LEU A 39 2.47 -41.83 -36.43
N ALA A 40 2.73 -43.00 -35.84
CA ALA A 40 3.87 -43.86 -36.13
C ALA A 40 3.52 -45.34 -35.98
N GLU A 41 4.20 -46.19 -36.74
CA GLU A 41 4.10 -47.65 -36.67
C GLU A 41 5.46 -48.29 -37.00
N GLY A 42 5.89 -49.25 -36.19
CA GLY A 42 7.12 -50.02 -36.43
C GLY A 42 8.40 -49.17 -36.50
N GLY A 43 8.46 -48.06 -35.75
CA GLY A 43 9.59 -47.13 -35.78
C GLY A 43 9.61 -46.18 -36.99
N VAL A 44 8.51 -46.12 -37.77
CA VAL A 44 8.36 -45.20 -38.91
C VAL A 44 7.29 -44.17 -38.61
N ALA A 45 7.60 -42.89 -38.81
CA ALA A 45 6.65 -41.79 -38.68
C ALA A 45 5.83 -41.62 -39.96
N ASN A 46 4.51 -41.58 -39.86
CA ASN A 46 3.61 -41.38 -41.00
C ASN A 46 3.21 -39.90 -41.19
N PHE A 47 3.47 -39.05 -40.18
CA PHE A 47 3.17 -37.63 -40.22
C PHE A 47 4.45 -36.79 -40.19
N THR A 48 4.42 -35.64 -40.86
CA THR A 48 5.45 -34.60 -40.73
C THR A 48 4.95 -33.48 -39.82
N ILE A 49 5.76 -33.05 -38.85
CA ILE A 49 5.44 -31.90 -38.00
C ILE A 49 5.73 -30.62 -38.79
N VAL A 50 4.77 -29.70 -38.82
CA VAL A 50 4.88 -28.42 -39.54
C VAL A 50 4.60 -27.28 -38.56
N ARG A 51 5.50 -26.29 -38.55
CA ARG A 51 5.35 -25.02 -37.84
C ARG A 51 5.42 -23.85 -38.81
N SER A 52 5.03 -22.65 -38.38
CA SER A 52 5.22 -21.44 -39.18
C SER A 52 6.71 -21.19 -39.49
N ASP A 53 7.03 -20.82 -40.73
CA ASP A 53 8.36 -20.33 -41.12
C ASP A 53 8.72 -19.00 -40.46
N LEU A 54 7.69 -18.23 -40.09
CA LEU A 54 7.82 -16.94 -39.40
C LEU A 54 7.95 -17.08 -37.88
N ALA A 55 7.87 -18.30 -37.34
CA ALA A 55 7.97 -18.54 -35.91
C ALA A 55 9.36 -18.13 -35.37
N THR A 56 9.37 -17.36 -34.28
CA THR A 56 10.59 -17.14 -33.48
C THR A 56 11.09 -18.46 -32.87
N SER A 57 12.31 -18.46 -32.36
CA SER A 57 12.86 -19.63 -31.66
C SER A 57 11.97 -20.11 -30.50
N GLU A 58 11.35 -19.18 -29.77
CA GLU A 58 10.42 -19.51 -28.67
C GLU A 58 9.09 -20.08 -29.18
N GLN A 59 8.51 -19.48 -30.22
CA GLN A 59 7.30 -19.98 -30.88
C GLN A 59 7.47 -21.36 -31.51
N ALA A 60 8.70 -21.75 -31.84
CA ALA A 60 9.01 -23.08 -32.39
C ALA A 60 9.12 -24.18 -31.31
N ARG A 61 9.30 -23.84 -30.03
CA ARG A 61 9.52 -24.82 -28.95
C ARG A 61 8.37 -25.81 -28.78
N PRO A 62 7.09 -25.43 -28.85
CA PRO A 62 5.98 -26.38 -28.79
C PRO A 62 6.09 -27.48 -29.87
N ALA A 63 6.49 -27.13 -31.09
CA ALA A 63 6.64 -28.10 -32.17
C ALA A 63 7.84 -29.05 -31.92
N VAL A 64 8.91 -28.53 -31.31
CA VAL A 64 10.07 -29.33 -30.89
C VAL A 64 9.69 -30.30 -29.78
N LEU A 65 8.96 -29.84 -28.76
CA LEU A 65 8.45 -30.66 -27.67
C LEU A 65 7.56 -31.81 -28.18
N VAL A 66 6.62 -31.50 -29.09
CA VAL A 66 5.76 -32.51 -29.73
C VAL A 66 6.60 -33.56 -30.46
N ARG A 67 7.64 -33.14 -31.20
CA ARG A 67 8.56 -34.07 -31.87
C ARG A 67 9.25 -34.97 -30.86
N GLU A 68 9.91 -34.39 -29.86
CA GLU A 68 10.66 -35.13 -28.84
C GLU A 68 9.76 -36.16 -28.14
N ALA A 69 8.54 -35.77 -27.77
CA ALA A 69 7.58 -36.67 -27.16
C ALA A 69 7.17 -37.83 -28.07
N LEU A 70 6.89 -37.55 -29.35
CA LEU A 70 6.55 -38.58 -30.34
C LEU A 70 7.72 -39.55 -30.58
N GLU A 71 8.94 -39.04 -30.71
CA GLU A 71 10.14 -39.87 -30.90
C GLU A 71 10.42 -40.73 -29.67
N SER A 72 10.25 -40.19 -28.46
CA SER A 72 10.40 -40.91 -27.20
C SER A 72 9.35 -42.01 -27.00
N VAL A 73 8.08 -41.74 -27.32
CA VAL A 73 6.98 -42.70 -27.11
C VAL A 73 6.99 -43.81 -28.17
N THR A 74 7.42 -43.53 -29.39
CA THR A 74 7.24 -44.45 -30.53
C THR A 74 8.53 -45.06 -31.07
N GLY A 75 9.68 -44.50 -30.72
CA GLY A 75 10.98 -44.84 -31.31
C GLY A 75 11.13 -44.43 -32.79
N ALA A 76 10.10 -43.84 -33.40
CA ALA A 76 10.13 -43.37 -34.78
C ALA A 76 10.74 -41.97 -34.88
N LYS A 77 11.44 -41.67 -35.97
CA LYS A 77 12.02 -40.34 -36.20
C LYS A 77 11.04 -39.44 -36.95
N PHE A 78 10.61 -38.34 -36.35
CA PHE A 78 9.64 -37.42 -36.94
C PHE A 78 10.35 -36.24 -37.62
N ALA A 79 10.03 -36.00 -38.89
CA ALA A 79 10.49 -34.80 -39.58
C ALA A 79 9.76 -33.56 -39.04
N ILE A 80 10.49 -32.48 -38.79
CA ILE A 80 9.94 -31.15 -38.50
C ILE A 80 10.32 -30.19 -39.63
N LYS A 81 9.33 -29.51 -40.22
CA LYS A 81 9.49 -28.56 -41.33
C LYS A 81 8.82 -27.23 -41.01
N THR A 82 9.16 -26.21 -41.79
CA THR A 82 8.38 -24.98 -41.83
C THR A 82 7.26 -25.09 -42.87
N ASP A 83 6.26 -24.23 -42.77
CA ASP A 83 5.11 -24.20 -43.67
C ASP A 83 5.41 -23.56 -45.03
N TRP A 84 6.66 -23.13 -45.26
CA TRP A 84 7.15 -22.53 -46.50
C TRP A 84 7.96 -23.53 -47.35
N GLU A 85 7.62 -23.64 -48.64
CA GLU A 85 8.31 -24.49 -49.62
C GLU A 85 8.45 -23.76 -50.98
N LYS A 86 9.53 -24.05 -51.72
CA LYS A 86 9.73 -23.54 -53.09
C LYS A 86 10.05 -24.70 -54.06
N PRO A 87 9.27 -24.89 -55.15
CA PRO A 87 8.06 -24.13 -55.53
C PRO A 87 6.90 -24.35 -54.54
N MET A 88 5.98 -23.38 -54.47
CA MET A 88 4.85 -23.43 -53.55
C MET A 88 3.88 -24.56 -53.98
N PRO A 89 3.57 -25.53 -53.10
CA PRO A 89 2.64 -26.60 -53.41
C PRO A 89 1.21 -26.06 -53.62
N SER A 90 0.43 -26.74 -54.44
CA SER A 90 -1.01 -26.46 -54.60
C SER A 90 -1.80 -26.81 -53.33
N GLN A 91 -2.95 -26.17 -53.13
CA GLN A 91 -3.84 -26.47 -51.99
C GLN A 91 -4.29 -27.94 -51.98
N GLN A 92 -4.49 -28.54 -53.16
CA GLN A 92 -4.82 -29.96 -53.29
C GLN A 92 -3.68 -30.84 -52.78
N GLU A 93 -2.43 -30.53 -53.15
CA GLU A 93 -1.26 -31.25 -52.63
C GLU A 93 -1.15 -31.11 -51.11
N LEU A 94 -1.28 -29.89 -50.56
CA LEU A 94 -1.20 -29.65 -49.11
C LEU A 94 -2.30 -30.37 -48.33
N SER A 95 -3.54 -30.34 -48.81
CA SER A 95 -4.68 -31.01 -48.17
C SER A 95 -4.50 -32.54 -48.09
N SER A 96 -3.82 -33.14 -49.09
CA SER A 96 -3.60 -34.58 -49.15
C SER A 96 -2.50 -35.10 -48.20
N ARG A 97 -1.60 -34.24 -47.72
CA ARG A 97 -0.49 -34.61 -46.82
C ARG A 97 -0.95 -34.92 -45.39
N TYR A 98 -0.30 -35.89 -44.76
CA TYR A 98 -0.42 -36.17 -43.33
C TYR A 98 0.58 -35.31 -42.54
N GLU A 99 0.08 -34.26 -41.87
CA GLU A 99 0.92 -33.31 -41.13
C GLU A 99 0.36 -33.07 -39.72
N ILE A 100 1.27 -32.88 -38.75
CA ILE A 100 0.96 -32.36 -37.41
C ILE A 100 1.27 -30.88 -37.44
N LEU A 101 0.23 -30.05 -37.47
CA LEU A 101 0.36 -28.60 -37.55
C LEU A 101 0.44 -28.03 -36.13
N VAL A 102 1.53 -27.33 -35.81
CA VAL A 102 1.73 -26.72 -34.48
C VAL A 102 1.86 -25.21 -34.63
N GLY A 103 0.89 -24.49 -34.07
CA GLY A 103 0.79 -23.03 -34.12
C GLY A 103 0.15 -22.50 -35.41
N ASP A 104 0.41 -21.22 -35.69
CA ASP A 104 -0.16 -20.47 -36.80
C ASP A 104 0.50 -20.79 -38.14
N THR A 105 0.30 -22.01 -38.64
CA THR A 105 0.76 -22.39 -39.98
C THR A 105 -0.12 -21.77 -41.06
N ASN A 106 0.41 -21.63 -42.28
CA ASN A 106 -0.32 -21.17 -43.45
C ASN A 106 -1.32 -22.20 -44.03
N ARG A 107 -1.58 -23.32 -43.33
CA ARG A 107 -2.55 -24.34 -43.75
C ARG A 107 -3.97 -23.91 -43.42
N ALA A 108 -4.92 -24.28 -44.27
CA ALA A 108 -6.33 -23.96 -44.08
C ALA A 108 -6.88 -24.57 -42.77
N GLU A 109 -6.39 -25.75 -42.40
CA GLU A 109 -6.78 -26.47 -41.19
C GLU A 109 -6.32 -25.76 -39.90
N SER A 110 -5.14 -25.13 -39.90
CA SER A 110 -4.71 -24.26 -38.77
C SER A 110 -5.65 -23.09 -38.59
N LYS A 111 -6.07 -22.44 -39.69
CA LYS A 111 -7.04 -21.35 -39.64
C LYS A 111 -8.42 -21.82 -39.16
N GLN A 112 -8.90 -22.95 -39.67
CA GLN A 112 -10.19 -23.54 -39.28
C GLN A 112 -10.23 -23.90 -37.79
N ALA A 113 -9.15 -24.45 -37.24
CA ALA A 113 -9.05 -24.74 -35.81
C ALA A 113 -9.05 -23.44 -34.99
N LYS A 114 -8.30 -22.43 -35.42
CA LYS A 114 -8.20 -21.14 -34.74
C LYS A 114 -9.51 -20.36 -34.72
N GLU A 115 -10.32 -20.44 -35.78
CA GLU A 115 -11.67 -19.84 -35.83
C GLU A 115 -12.63 -20.40 -34.76
N LYS A 116 -12.33 -21.55 -34.14
CA LYS A 116 -13.10 -22.14 -33.02
C LYS A 116 -12.67 -21.60 -31.65
N LEU A 117 -11.59 -20.83 -31.58
CA LEU A 117 -11.04 -20.25 -30.36
C LEU A 117 -11.55 -18.81 -30.21
N VAL A 118 -12.36 -18.56 -29.19
CA VAL A 118 -13.02 -17.28 -28.93
C VAL A 118 -12.34 -16.52 -27.78
N GLY A 119 -11.71 -17.22 -26.84
CA GLY A 119 -10.98 -16.62 -25.72
C GLY A 119 -9.47 -16.52 -25.95
N ASP A 120 -8.81 -15.53 -25.35
CA ASP A 120 -7.40 -15.17 -25.61
C ASP A 120 -6.38 -16.27 -25.32
N ASP A 121 -6.71 -17.18 -24.40
CA ASP A 121 -5.83 -18.26 -23.93
C ASP A 121 -6.42 -19.64 -24.20
N GLU A 122 -7.43 -19.72 -25.06
CA GLU A 122 -7.94 -21.00 -25.51
C GLU A 122 -6.94 -21.67 -26.46
N PHE A 123 -6.93 -22.99 -26.42
CA PHE A 123 -6.23 -23.83 -27.37
C PHE A 123 -7.10 -25.01 -27.79
N ILE A 124 -6.75 -25.59 -28.92
CA ILE A 124 -7.43 -26.75 -29.49
C ILE A 124 -6.42 -27.74 -30.06
N ILE A 125 -6.69 -29.02 -29.83
CA ILE A 125 -6.03 -30.16 -30.45
C ILE A 125 -7.10 -30.91 -31.21
N GLU A 126 -7.05 -30.91 -32.53
CA GLU A 126 -8.13 -31.45 -33.34
C GLU A 126 -7.63 -32.11 -34.62
N THR A 127 -8.30 -33.19 -35.02
CA THR A 127 -8.09 -33.79 -36.33
C THR A 127 -9.00 -33.14 -37.37
N ILE A 128 -8.40 -32.57 -38.42
CA ILE A 128 -9.10 -31.88 -39.51
C ILE A 128 -8.56 -32.43 -40.84
N GLY A 129 -9.40 -33.11 -41.62
CA GLY A 129 -8.95 -33.73 -42.88
C GLY A 129 -7.87 -34.79 -42.63
N HIS A 130 -6.67 -34.57 -43.18
CA HIS A 130 -5.47 -35.41 -42.97
C HIS A 130 -4.50 -34.82 -41.94
N LYS A 131 -4.94 -33.84 -41.15
CA LYS A 131 -4.10 -33.09 -40.22
C LYS A 131 -4.47 -33.39 -38.78
N LEU A 132 -3.46 -33.40 -37.92
CA LEU A 132 -3.62 -33.14 -36.49
C LEU A 132 -3.19 -31.70 -36.24
N VAL A 133 -4.09 -30.86 -35.74
CA VAL A 133 -3.86 -29.43 -35.55
C VAL A 133 -3.76 -29.15 -34.06
N ILE A 134 -2.66 -28.54 -33.64
CA ILE A 134 -2.43 -27.99 -32.30
C ILE A 134 -2.34 -26.47 -32.46
N ALA A 135 -3.42 -25.76 -32.15
CA ALA A 135 -3.56 -24.32 -32.34
C ALA A 135 -3.99 -23.62 -31.05
N ALA A 136 -3.63 -22.35 -30.90
CA ALA A 136 -3.99 -21.56 -29.73
C ALA A 136 -4.09 -20.06 -30.05
N ASN A 137 -4.74 -19.30 -29.17
CA ASN A 137 -4.84 -17.84 -29.29
C ASN A 137 -3.68 -17.08 -28.63
N SER A 138 -2.81 -17.77 -27.90
CA SER A 138 -1.58 -17.20 -27.32
C SER A 138 -0.43 -18.20 -27.30
N GLU A 139 0.81 -17.71 -27.18
CA GLU A 139 2.02 -18.56 -27.14
C GLU A 139 2.02 -19.49 -25.92
N ARG A 140 1.57 -19.00 -24.76
CA ARG A 140 1.44 -19.82 -23.53
C ARG A 140 0.37 -20.90 -23.66
N ALA A 141 -0.76 -20.59 -24.30
CA ALA A 141 -1.80 -21.58 -24.58
C ALA A 141 -1.32 -22.61 -25.61
N LEU A 142 -0.50 -22.22 -26.59
CA LEU A 142 0.12 -23.15 -27.53
C LEU A 142 1.08 -24.11 -26.83
N LYS A 143 1.87 -23.61 -25.88
CA LYS A 143 2.72 -24.45 -25.03
C LYS A 143 1.90 -25.47 -24.25
N SER A 144 0.82 -25.05 -23.58
CA SER A 144 -0.06 -25.98 -22.84
C SER A 144 -0.80 -26.96 -23.74
N ALA A 145 -1.13 -26.57 -24.98
CA ALA A 145 -1.69 -27.49 -25.97
C ALA A 145 -0.70 -28.60 -26.33
N ALA A 146 0.57 -28.25 -26.55
CA ALA A 146 1.63 -29.22 -26.81
C ALA A 146 1.86 -30.14 -25.60
N GLU A 147 1.96 -29.60 -24.38
CA GLU A 147 2.12 -30.38 -23.15
C GLU A 147 0.94 -31.35 -22.92
N HIS A 148 -0.29 -30.88 -23.15
CA HIS A 148 -1.48 -31.73 -23.07
C HIS A 148 -1.42 -32.86 -24.10
N PHE A 149 -1.04 -32.56 -25.35
CA PHE A 149 -0.88 -33.59 -26.38
C PHE A 149 0.21 -34.61 -26.01
N CYS A 150 1.35 -34.16 -25.47
CA CYS A 150 2.43 -35.02 -24.99
C CYS A 150 1.93 -35.99 -23.90
N LEU A 151 1.21 -35.48 -22.90
CA LEU A 151 0.60 -36.32 -21.86
C LEU A 151 -0.42 -37.30 -22.44
N TYR A 152 -1.25 -36.84 -23.38
CA TYR A 152 -2.25 -37.68 -24.05
C TYR A 152 -1.61 -38.89 -24.78
N ILE A 153 -0.45 -38.71 -25.39
CA ILE A 153 0.28 -39.81 -26.05
C ILE A 153 1.14 -40.65 -25.09
N GLY A 154 1.17 -40.33 -23.80
CA GLY A 154 1.92 -41.09 -22.79
C GLY A 154 3.36 -40.61 -22.55
N TYR A 155 3.67 -39.35 -22.89
CA TYR A 155 4.95 -38.70 -22.60
C TYR A 155 4.84 -37.81 -21.35
N ASP A 156 5.46 -38.26 -20.26
CA ASP A 156 5.68 -37.47 -19.03
C ASP A 156 7.20 -37.35 -18.77
N PRO A 157 7.80 -36.16 -18.97
CA PRO A 157 9.25 -35.96 -18.81
C PRO A 157 9.77 -36.25 -17.39
N GLY A 158 8.91 -36.30 -16.37
CA GLY A 158 9.26 -36.57 -14.97
C GLY A 158 8.71 -37.87 -14.41
N GLY A 159 7.98 -38.65 -15.22
CA GLY A 159 7.22 -39.83 -14.79
C GLY A 159 7.55 -41.10 -15.58
N GLU A 160 6.66 -42.10 -15.49
CA GLU A 160 6.78 -43.32 -16.30
C GLU A 160 6.32 -43.03 -17.74
N MET A 161 7.22 -43.23 -18.72
CA MET A 161 6.86 -43.15 -20.13
C MET A 161 6.33 -44.50 -20.64
N LYS A 162 5.30 -44.44 -21.48
CA LYS A 162 4.72 -45.64 -22.10
C LYS A 162 5.16 -45.75 -23.55
N GLU A 163 6.20 -46.54 -23.80
CA GLU A 163 6.64 -46.87 -25.16
C GLU A 163 5.62 -47.75 -25.89
N VAL A 164 5.33 -47.41 -27.14
CA VAL A 164 4.40 -48.16 -28.01
C VAL A 164 4.99 -48.34 -29.40
N SER A 165 4.85 -49.54 -29.98
CA SER A 165 5.28 -49.81 -31.35
C SER A 165 4.36 -49.20 -32.42
N THR A 166 3.13 -48.81 -32.02
CA THR A 166 2.12 -48.18 -32.87
C THR A 166 1.38 -47.13 -32.05
N LEU A 167 1.38 -45.87 -32.50
CA LEU A 167 0.64 -44.76 -31.89
C LEU A 167 -0.36 -44.22 -32.90
N SER A 168 -1.65 -44.21 -32.55
CA SER A 168 -2.73 -43.74 -33.43
C SER A 168 -3.52 -42.61 -32.77
N ILE A 169 -4.18 -41.78 -33.58
CA ILE A 169 -5.15 -40.79 -33.13
C ILE A 169 -6.47 -41.01 -33.86
N GLU A 170 -7.58 -40.92 -33.12
CA GLU A 170 -8.91 -41.14 -33.68
C GLU A 170 -9.29 -40.01 -34.64
N ARG A 171 -9.87 -40.36 -35.80
CA ARG A 171 -10.47 -39.37 -36.69
C ARG A 171 -11.66 -38.73 -35.98
N GLY A 172 -11.71 -37.40 -35.95
CA GLY A 172 -12.69 -36.63 -35.19
C GLY A 172 -12.26 -36.32 -33.76
N TYR A 173 -11.06 -36.73 -33.32
CA TYR A 173 -10.49 -36.27 -32.05
C TYR A 173 -10.51 -34.75 -32.01
N SER A 174 -11.05 -34.19 -30.93
CA SER A 174 -11.11 -32.76 -30.67
C SER A 174 -11.07 -32.53 -29.16
N TYR A 175 -10.07 -31.78 -28.71
CA TYR A 175 -9.94 -31.32 -27.35
C TYR A 175 -9.75 -29.81 -27.37
N LYS A 176 -10.62 -29.09 -26.65
CA LYS A 176 -10.50 -27.65 -26.46
C LYS A 176 -10.19 -27.38 -24.99
N GLY A 177 -9.13 -26.62 -24.73
CA GLY A 177 -8.67 -26.26 -23.40
C GLY A 177 -8.41 -24.77 -23.27
N VAL A 178 -8.10 -24.34 -22.05
CA VAL A 178 -7.66 -22.98 -21.73
C VAL A 178 -6.36 -23.09 -20.96
N TYR A 179 -5.39 -22.23 -21.24
CA TYR A 179 -4.19 -22.12 -20.40
C TYR A 179 -4.60 -21.77 -18.95
N GLU A 180 -4.14 -22.58 -18.00
CA GLU A 180 -4.25 -22.28 -16.57
C GLU A 180 -2.87 -21.88 -16.03
N MET A 181 -2.76 -20.64 -15.54
CA MET A 181 -1.56 -20.23 -14.83
C MET A 181 -1.47 -21.00 -13.51
N VAL A 182 -0.33 -21.65 -13.28
CA VAL A 182 0.00 -22.28 -12.01
C VAL A 182 1.03 -21.41 -11.31
N VAL A 183 0.76 -21.08 -10.06
CA VAL A 183 1.65 -20.32 -9.19
C VAL A 183 1.94 -21.12 -7.94
N THR A 184 3.12 -20.94 -7.36
CA THR A 184 3.52 -21.60 -6.12
C THR A 184 3.78 -20.52 -5.07
N PRO A 185 3.31 -20.69 -3.82
CA PRO A 185 3.64 -19.75 -2.78
C PRO A 185 5.15 -19.80 -2.46
N GLN A 186 5.72 -18.66 -2.12
CA GLN A 186 7.11 -18.55 -1.66
C GLN A 186 7.35 -19.39 -0.40
N THR A 187 8.53 -20.00 -0.33
CA THR A 187 9.00 -20.72 0.86
C THR A 187 9.81 -19.79 1.77
N PRO A 188 10.05 -20.15 3.05
CA PRO A 188 10.94 -19.39 3.93
C PRO A 188 12.37 -19.20 3.41
N ASP A 189 12.85 -20.08 2.53
CA ASP A 189 14.18 -20.01 1.92
C ASP A 189 14.24 -19.07 0.70
N SER A 190 13.08 -18.60 0.23
CA SER A 190 12.97 -17.72 -0.92
C SER A 190 13.00 -16.25 -0.51
N ARG A 191 13.23 -15.33 -1.47
CA ARG A 191 13.14 -13.88 -1.22
C ARG A 191 12.35 -13.21 -2.35
N PRO A 192 11.40 -12.33 -2.05
CA PRO A 192 10.88 -12.01 -0.72
C PRO A 192 10.13 -13.19 -0.08
N CYS A 193 10.00 -13.19 1.25
CA CYS A 193 9.23 -14.21 1.98
C CYS A 193 8.40 -13.61 3.12
N ILE A 194 7.41 -14.37 3.59
CA ILE A 194 6.77 -14.09 4.88
C ILE A 194 7.71 -14.54 5.99
N VAL A 195 7.86 -13.72 7.02
CA VAL A 195 8.61 -14.08 8.24
C VAL A 195 7.66 -14.35 9.39
N ASP A 196 8.09 -15.24 10.27
CA ASP A 196 7.44 -15.46 11.55
C ASP A 196 7.93 -14.43 12.55
N THR A 197 6.98 -13.88 13.31
CA THR A 197 7.24 -12.90 14.37
C THR A 197 7.03 -13.60 15.70
N LEU A 198 7.93 -13.34 16.65
CA LEU A 198 7.79 -13.77 18.04
C LEU A 198 6.74 -12.91 18.75
N TYR A 199 6.66 -11.62 18.40
CA TYR A 199 5.75 -10.67 19.03
C TYR A 199 4.56 -10.30 18.11
N PRO A 200 3.45 -9.81 18.68
CA PRO A 200 2.30 -9.37 17.88
C PRO A 200 2.67 -8.26 16.90
N SER A 201 2.30 -8.45 15.63
CA SER A 201 2.44 -7.43 14.58
C SER A 201 1.08 -7.07 13.98
N GLY A 202 0.90 -5.83 13.52
CA GLY A 202 -0.36 -5.33 12.93
C GLY A 202 -0.68 -5.92 11.55
N ASP A 203 0.32 -6.43 10.85
CA ASP A 203 0.24 -7.02 9.52
C ASP A 203 0.94 -8.39 9.46
N ILE A 204 0.84 -9.07 8.31
CA ILE A 204 1.75 -10.18 7.97
C ILE A 204 3.04 -9.53 7.47
N VAL A 205 4.19 -9.88 8.05
CA VAL A 205 5.47 -9.27 7.66
C VAL A 205 6.01 -9.95 6.41
N VAL A 206 6.30 -9.15 5.38
CA VAL A 206 7.00 -9.60 4.17
C VAL A 206 8.40 -8.98 4.19
N ALA A 207 9.43 -9.81 4.09
CA ALA A 207 10.82 -9.42 4.10
C ALA A 207 11.42 -9.64 2.71
N ASP A 208 12.04 -8.59 2.15
CA ASP A 208 12.82 -8.70 0.90
C ASP A 208 14.22 -9.27 1.19
N LYS A 209 14.74 -9.00 2.39
CA LYS A 209 15.95 -9.59 2.96
C LYS A 209 15.80 -9.87 4.46
N ILE A 210 16.46 -10.90 4.95
CA ILE A 210 16.57 -11.24 6.37
C ILE A 210 18.02 -11.08 6.79
N PHE A 211 18.27 -10.22 7.77
CA PHE A 211 19.63 -9.79 8.11
C PHE A 211 20.52 -10.95 8.61
N THR A 212 19.98 -11.83 9.44
CA THR A 212 20.73 -12.99 9.95
C THR A 212 20.96 -14.06 8.88
N LEU A 213 19.94 -14.40 8.09
CA LEU A 213 20.02 -15.49 7.11
C LEU A 213 20.75 -15.10 5.83
N ASP A 214 20.52 -13.90 5.30
CA ASP A 214 21.06 -13.49 4.00
C ASP A 214 22.45 -12.84 4.11
N TYR A 215 22.78 -12.31 5.28
CA TYR A 215 24.05 -11.61 5.53
C TYR A 215 24.91 -12.24 6.63
N GLY A 216 24.39 -13.24 7.37
CA GLY A 216 25.13 -13.85 8.47
C GLY A 216 25.33 -12.92 9.67
N ALA A 217 24.44 -11.94 9.85
CA ALA A 217 24.58 -10.95 10.92
C ALA A 217 24.52 -11.58 12.31
N ASP A 218 25.41 -11.15 13.21
CA ASP A 218 25.34 -11.49 14.63
C ASP A 218 24.10 -10.86 15.27
N SER A 219 23.30 -11.71 15.91
CA SER A 219 22.09 -11.33 16.66
C SER A 219 22.27 -11.54 18.17
N THR A 220 23.49 -11.83 18.63
CA THR A 220 23.82 -11.96 20.06
C THR A 220 24.30 -10.65 20.68
N GLY A 221 24.77 -9.70 19.87
CA GLY A 221 25.30 -8.40 20.28
C GLY A 221 26.79 -8.44 20.61
N ALA A 222 27.47 -9.55 20.28
CA ALA A 222 28.90 -9.71 20.51
C ALA A 222 29.73 -8.95 19.45
N GLU A 223 29.32 -9.05 18.17
CA GLU A 223 30.03 -8.44 17.04
C GLU A 223 29.38 -7.13 16.58
N ASP A 224 30.20 -6.21 16.07
CA ASP A 224 29.71 -4.99 15.44
C ASP A 224 29.16 -5.28 14.04
N VAL A 225 27.85 -5.07 13.86
CA VAL A 225 27.15 -5.32 12.59
C VAL A 225 26.96 -4.06 11.75
N SER A 226 27.52 -2.90 12.13
CA SER A 226 27.23 -1.60 11.48
C SER A 226 27.48 -1.61 9.98
N SER A 227 28.66 -2.07 9.54
CA SER A 227 29.02 -2.10 8.12
C SER A 227 28.16 -3.09 7.32
N LEU A 228 27.81 -4.22 7.93
CA LEU A 228 26.97 -5.24 7.32
C LEU A 228 25.52 -4.74 7.17
N LEU A 229 25.01 -4.06 8.21
CA LEU A 229 23.69 -3.44 8.20
C LEU A 229 23.60 -2.37 7.11
N GLN A 230 24.59 -1.48 7.03
CA GLN A 230 24.62 -0.45 5.99
C GLN A 230 24.69 -1.05 4.58
N LYS A 231 25.43 -2.16 4.40
CA LYS A 231 25.46 -2.90 3.14
C LYS A 231 24.09 -3.48 2.79
N ALA A 232 23.44 -4.17 3.73
CA ALA A 232 22.14 -4.79 3.51
C ALA A 232 21.06 -3.77 3.10
N LEU A 233 21.05 -2.61 3.75
CA LEU A 233 20.18 -1.49 3.38
C LEU A 233 20.52 -0.94 1.98
N GLY A 234 21.80 -0.84 1.62
CA GLY A 234 22.25 -0.41 0.29
C GLY A 234 21.89 -1.38 -0.84
N ASP A 235 21.94 -2.69 -0.58
CA ASP A 235 21.52 -3.72 -1.54
C ASP A 235 20.01 -3.59 -1.85
N LEU A 236 19.17 -3.36 -0.83
CA LEU A 236 17.74 -3.09 -1.02
C LEU A 236 17.48 -1.80 -1.80
N ALA A 237 18.20 -0.72 -1.47
CA ALA A 237 18.07 0.54 -2.21
C ALA A 237 18.39 0.34 -3.70
N SER A 238 19.41 -0.46 -4.00
CA SER A 238 19.80 -0.81 -5.37
C SER A 238 18.77 -1.70 -6.08
N ALA A 239 17.98 -2.47 -5.32
CA ALA A 239 16.84 -3.25 -5.82
C ALA A 239 15.55 -2.42 -5.96
N GLY A 240 15.58 -1.11 -5.69
CA GLY A 240 14.42 -0.22 -5.78
C GLY A 240 13.62 -0.09 -4.48
N GLY A 241 14.16 -0.52 -3.35
CA GLY A 241 13.53 -0.45 -2.03
C GLY A 241 13.28 -1.83 -1.42
N GLY A 242 12.58 -1.86 -0.29
CA GLY A 242 12.21 -3.11 0.39
C GLY A 242 12.40 -3.09 1.89
N THR A 243 12.01 -4.19 2.51
CA THR A 243 12.09 -4.39 3.95
C THR A 243 13.27 -5.30 4.28
N LEU A 244 14.23 -4.77 5.05
CA LEU A 244 15.24 -5.58 5.73
C LEU A 244 14.66 -6.01 7.08
N TRP A 245 14.43 -7.32 7.24
CA TRP A 245 13.94 -7.90 8.49
C TRP A 245 15.09 -8.27 9.43
N LEU A 246 14.99 -7.82 10.67
CA LEU A 246 15.83 -8.21 11.80
C LEU A 246 14.98 -9.06 12.74
N PRO A 247 15.24 -10.37 12.86
CA PRO A 247 14.62 -11.18 13.91
C PRO A 247 14.92 -10.62 15.30
N ALA A 248 14.12 -11.02 16.30
CA ALA A 248 14.41 -10.73 17.71
C ALA A 248 15.84 -11.16 18.09
N GLY A 249 16.52 -10.34 18.88
CA GLY A 249 17.94 -10.49 19.18
C GLY A 249 18.62 -9.16 19.45
N LYS A 250 19.92 -9.19 19.75
CA LYS A 250 20.75 -8.01 20.02
C LYS A 250 21.70 -7.76 18.85
N TYR A 251 21.68 -6.56 18.30
CA TYR A 251 22.52 -6.14 17.19
C TYR A 251 23.37 -4.97 17.63
N ARG A 252 24.68 -5.19 17.82
CA ARG A 252 25.60 -4.15 18.26
C ARG A 252 26.02 -3.29 17.08
N ILE A 253 25.81 -1.99 17.19
CA ILE A 253 26.27 -1.01 16.21
C ILE A 253 27.18 0.01 16.89
N THR A 254 28.28 0.34 16.23
CA THR A 254 29.29 1.28 16.73
C THR A 254 29.39 2.54 15.86
N LYS A 255 28.57 2.63 14.80
CA LYS A 255 28.56 3.74 13.85
C LYS A 255 27.13 4.15 13.46
N PRO A 256 26.94 5.42 13.07
CA PRO A 256 25.72 5.89 12.42
C PRO A 256 25.29 5.03 11.23
N ILE A 257 23.99 4.82 11.08
CA ILE A 257 23.35 4.09 9.99
C ILE A 257 22.42 5.03 9.22
N THR A 258 22.52 5.06 7.89
CA THR A 258 21.56 5.76 7.03
C THR A 258 20.60 4.74 6.43
N ILE A 259 19.30 4.97 6.61
CA ILE A 259 18.23 4.22 5.96
C ILE A 259 17.93 4.89 4.61
N PRO A 260 18.26 4.27 3.46
CA PRO A 260 18.07 4.88 2.15
C PRO A 260 16.59 5.07 1.81
N ALA A 261 16.30 5.95 0.85
CA ALA A 261 14.93 6.19 0.38
C ALA A 261 14.25 4.87 -0.06
N PHE A 262 12.97 4.72 0.24
CA PHE A 262 12.16 3.51 -0.07
C PHE A 262 12.59 2.21 0.64
N VAL A 263 13.54 2.26 1.57
CA VAL A 263 13.98 1.12 2.37
C VAL A 263 13.35 1.19 3.77
N THR A 264 12.88 0.05 4.27
CA THR A 264 12.46 -0.10 5.67
C THR A 264 13.41 -1.00 6.42
N LEU A 265 13.99 -0.51 7.52
CA LEU A 265 14.62 -1.36 8.52
C LEU A 265 13.53 -1.82 9.49
N ARG A 266 13.22 -3.12 9.51
CA ARG A 266 12.11 -3.66 10.29
C ARG A 266 12.56 -4.73 11.28
N GLY A 267 12.21 -4.59 12.55
CA GLY A 267 12.45 -5.58 13.59
C GLY A 267 11.20 -6.25 14.14
N ASP A 268 11.42 -7.29 14.93
CA ASP A 268 10.42 -8.02 15.72
C ASP A 268 10.26 -7.35 17.08
N TRP A 269 9.39 -6.34 17.15
CA TRP A 269 9.25 -5.47 18.32
C TRP A 269 8.35 -6.05 19.39
N HIS A 270 8.87 -6.13 20.61
CA HIS A 270 8.07 -6.34 21.80
C HIS A 270 7.67 -4.98 22.37
N SER A 271 6.38 -4.65 22.34
CA SER A 271 5.88 -3.40 22.93
C SER A 271 6.29 -3.32 24.41
N PRO A 272 6.87 -2.20 24.88
CA PRO A 272 7.39 -2.11 26.24
C PRO A 272 6.28 -2.18 27.29
N ASP A 273 5.04 -1.84 26.93
CA ASP A 273 3.88 -1.97 27.81
C ASP A 273 3.45 -3.43 28.03
N SER A 274 3.93 -4.37 27.21
CA SER A 274 3.63 -5.80 27.33
C SER A 274 4.83 -6.66 27.80
N VAL A 275 5.99 -6.05 28.04
CA VAL A 275 7.19 -6.76 28.49
C VAL A 275 7.00 -7.24 29.93
N THR A 276 7.04 -8.55 30.13
CA THR A 276 6.98 -9.18 31.47
C THR A 276 8.15 -10.10 31.76
N ASP A 277 8.88 -10.51 30.73
CA ASP A 277 10.00 -11.45 30.77
C ASP A 277 11.37 -10.76 30.63
N GLY A 278 11.38 -9.46 30.35
CA GLY A 278 12.61 -8.67 30.15
C GLY A 278 13.15 -8.70 28.71
N GLU A 279 12.44 -9.32 27.77
CA GLU A 279 12.81 -9.38 26.36
C GLU A 279 12.15 -8.24 25.59
N TYR A 280 12.94 -7.49 24.81
CA TYR A 280 12.47 -6.31 24.06
C TYR A 280 12.44 -6.52 22.54
N GLY A 281 12.52 -7.78 22.11
CA GLY A 281 12.52 -8.17 20.72
C GLY A 281 13.82 -7.83 19.97
N THR A 282 13.73 -7.12 18.85
CA THR A 282 14.91 -6.63 18.13
C THR A 282 15.52 -5.44 18.86
N VAL A 283 16.64 -5.68 19.54
CA VAL A 283 17.37 -4.67 20.32
C VAL A 283 18.62 -4.22 19.56
N ILE A 284 18.74 -2.92 19.34
CA ILE A 284 19.94 -2.26 18.88
C ILE A 284 20.77 -1.85 20.09
N VAL A 285 21.96 -2.45 20.23
CA VAL A 285 22.96 -2.05 21.22
C VAL A 285 23.77 -0.91 20.61
N ALA A 286 23.42 0.33 20.98
CA ALA A 286 24.03 1.54 20.46
C ALA A 286 25.37 1.82 21.17
N ASP A 287 26.39 1.03 20.83
CA ASP A 287 27.74 1.14 21.38
C ASP A 287 28.57 2.20 20.63
N VAL A 288 28.04 3.41 20.63
CA VAL A 288 28.64 4.59 20.03
C VAL A 288 29.29 5.47 21.12
N PRO A 289 30.33 6.25 20.80
CA PRO A 289 30.90 7.20 21.75
C PRO A 289 29.88 8.26 22.17
N SER A 290 29.93 8.67 23.43
CA SER A 290 29.18 9.83 23.91
C SER A 290 29.74 11.10 23.26
N VAL A 291 28.84 11.91 22.70
CA VAL A 291 29.14 13.18 22.07
C VAL A 291 27.97 14.12 22.32
N ASP A 292 28.25 15.32 22.83
CA ASP A 292 27.24 16.37 22.98
C ASP A 292 27.05 17.17 21.69
N ASN A 293 26.63 16.49 20.64
CA ASN A 293 26.22 17.10 19.38
C ASN A 293 24.91 16.45 18.92
N PRO A 294 24.04 17.18 18.20
CA PRO A 294 22.80 16.61 17.68
C PRO A 294 23.03 15.54 16.61
N THR A 295 24.10 15.66 15.81
CA THR A 295 24.45 14.77 14.69
C THR A 295 25.96 14.46 14.69
N PRO A 296 26.41 13.36 14.04
CA PRO A 296 25.62 12.36 13.32
C PRO A 296 24.75 11.53 14.27
N ALA A 297 23.49 11.33 13.89
CA ALA A 297 22.53 10.54 14.64
C ALA A 297 22.80 9.04 14.53
N LEU A 298 22.20 8.22 15.41
CA LEU A 298 22.33 6.77 15.31
C LEU A 298 21.69 6.24 14.03
N PHE A 299 20.48 6.69 13.72
CA PHE A 299 19.78 6.41 12.46
C PHE A 299 19.38 7.71 11.76
N THR A 300 19.82 7.90 10.51
CA THR A 300 19.33 8.96 9.62
C THR A 300 18.38 8.37 8.59
N ILE A 301 17.16 8.91 8.48
CA ILE A 301 16.06 8.31 7.71
C ILE A 301 15.77 9.16 6.48
N LYS A 302 15.87 8.55 5.29
CA LYS A 302 15.57 9.21 4.02
C LYS A 302 14.09 9.10 3.65
N GLY A 303 13.70 9.63 2.50
CA GLY A 303 12.30 9.84 2.16
C GLY A 303 11.61 8.56 1.71
N SER A 304 10.33 8.41 2.06
CA SER A 304 9.58 7.15 1.94
C SER A 304 10.31 5.94 2.55
N ALA A 305 11.23 6.19 3.48
CA ALA A 305 11.97 5.19 4.22
C ALA A 305 11.49 5.14 5.66
N GLY A 306 11.85 4.08 6.38
CA GLY A 306 11.50 4.03 7.78
C GLY A 306 12.29 3.07 8.64
N VAL A 307 12.24 3.38 9.93
CA VAL A 307 12.59 2.46 11.01
C VAL A 307 11.29 1.98 11.64
N TYR A 308 11.10 0.66 11.65
CA TYR A 308 9.89 0.04 12.14
C TYR A 308 10.24 -1.11 13.10
N GLY A 309 9.82 -1.07 14.35
CA GLY A 309 9.87 -2.27 15.18
C GLY A 309 11.22 -2.52 15.86
N LEU A 310 11.88 -1.47 16.35
CA LEU A 310 13.18 -1.58 17.03
C LEU A 310 13.09 -1.13 18.48
N THR A 311 13.85 -1.78 19.36
CA THR A 311 14.23 -1.25 20.67
C THR A 311 15.68 -0.76 20.61
N VAL A 312 15.98 0.43 21.13
CA VAL A 312 17.33 0.99 21.19
C VAL A 312 17.77 1.15 22.65
N TRP A 313 19.00 0.72 22.93
CA TRP A 313 19.63 0.81 24.24
C TRP A 313 21.07 1.32 24.13
N TYR A 314 21.43 2.29 24.96
CA TYR A 314 22.77 2.85 25.08
C TYR A 314 23.48 2.23 26.29
N PRO A 315 24.42 1.29 26.09
CA PRO A 315 25.00 0.49 27.18
C PRO A 315 25.91 1.29 28.13
N GLN A 316 26.38 2.45 27.69
CA GLN A 316 27.27 3.31 28.48
C GLN A 316 26.52 4.40 29.27
N GLN A 317 25.20 4.46 29.16
CA GLN A 317 24.39 5.43 29.90
C GLN A 317 24.18 4.99 31.34
N ASP A 318 24.36 5.93 32.27
CA ASP A 318 24.18 5.77 33.71
C ASP A 318 23.41 6.99 34.24
N ILE A 319 22.47 6.81 35.16
CA ILE A 319 21.71 7.92 35.71
C ILE A 319 22.53 8.78 36.69
N SER A 320 23.56 8.19 37.30
CA SER A 320 24.49 8.89 38.20
C SER A 320 25.55 9.71 37.46
N ASP A 321 25.76 9.42 36.17
CA ASP A 321 26.65 10.12 35.24
C ASP A 321 26.02 10.15 33.85
N VAL A 322 24.99 11.01 33.68
CA VAL A 322 24.23 11.11 32.44
C VAL A 322 25.13 11.60 31.31
N LYS A 323 25.34 10.74 30.31
CA LYS A 323 26.14 11.07 29.14
C LYS A 323 25.30 11.68 28.03
N PRO A 324 25.80 12.71 27.33
CA PRO A 324 25.12 13.25 26.18
C PRO A 324 25.31 12.34 24.96
N TYR A 325 24.25 12.19 24.17
CA TYR A 325 24.25 11.49 22.89
C TYR A 325 23.56 12.31 21.80
N PRO A 326 23.93 12.10 20.52
CA PRO A 326 23.16 12.56 19.37
C PRO A 326 21.75 11.99 19.34
N TYR A 327 20.93 12.49 18.41
CA TYR A 327 19.59 11.93 18.21
C TYR A 327 19.66 10.44 17.87
N THR A 328 18.76 9.65 18.45
CA THR A 328 18.58 8.24 18.07
C THR A 328 18.05 8.12 16.64
N PHE A 329 17.04 8.92 16.30
CA PHE A 329 16.47 8.96 14.95
C PHE A 329 16.50 10.39 14.42
N TYR A 330 16.90 10.56 13.15
CA TYR A 330 17.09 11.88 12.57
C TYR A 330 16.57 11.99 11.14
N ILE A 331 15.95 13.13 10.86
CA ILE A 331 15.45 13.51 9.54
C ILE A 331 16.13 14.82 9.16
N ASP A 332 17.01 14.74 8.17
CA ASP A 332 17.80 15.90 7.72
C ASP A 332 17.05 16.76 6.70
N GLY A 333 16.04 16.22 6.02
CA GLY A 333 15.29 16.90 4.97
C GLY A 333 16.12 17.16 3.69
N GLN A 334 17.22 16.44 3.47
CA GLN A 334 18.14 16.71 2.36
C GLN A 334 18.04 15.70 1.23
N GLY A 335 18.10 16.17 -0.02
CA GLY A 335 18.14 15.31 -1.22
C GLY A 335 16.92 14.41 -1.33
N ASP A 336 17.15 13.10 -1.39
CA ASP A 336 16.12 12.05 -1.36
C ASP A 336 15.56 11.79 0.04
N GLY A 337 16.00 12.58 1.02
CA GLY A 337 15.56 12.58 2.42
C GLY A 337 14.51 13.63 2.75
N TYR A 338 13.87 14.25 1.76
CA TYR A 338 13.00 15.41 1.98
C TYR A 338 11.59 15.04 2.49
N MET A 339 11.03 13.88 2.10
CA MET A 339 9.59 13.60 2.30
C MET A 339 9.26 12.23 2.89
N LEU A 340 8.22 12.19 3.74
CA LEU A 340 7.50 10.98 4.14
C LEU A 340 8.37 9.95 4.85
N GLN A 341 9.21 10.40 5.77
CA GLN A 341 10.02 9.55 6.64
C GLN A 341 9.14 8.94 7.73
N THR A 342 9.43 7.71 8.15
CA THR A 342 8.64 6.99 9.15
C THR A 342 9.47 6.45 10.30
N ILE A 343 9.04 6.74 11.53
CA ILE A 343 9.52 6.10 12.75
C ILE A 343 8.31 5.47 13.42
N MET A 344 8.26 4.14 13.49
CA MET A 344 7.07 3.42 13.90
C MET A 344 7.36 2.23 14.83
N ASN A 345 6.56 2.06 15.88
CA ASN A 345 6.65 0.95 16.83
C ASN A 345 8.09 0.79 17.35
N VAL A 346 8.63 1.85 17.96
CA VAL A 346 10.00 1.82 18.49
C VAL A 346 10.02 2.12 19.98
N THR A 347 10.99 1.54 20.67
CA THR A 347 11.28 1.81 22.08
C THR A 347 12.70 2.36 22.20
N VAL A 348 12.89 3.45 22.95
CA VAL A 348 14.22 3.94 23.32
C VAL A 348 14.34 3.87 24.84
N LEU A 349 15.12 2.92 25.34
CA LEU A 349 15.17 2.64 26.78
C LEU A 349 15.81 3.77 27.57
N ASN A 350 16.91 4.35 27.09
CA ASN A 350 17.71 5.31 27.86
C ASN A 350 18.44 6.32 26.97
N GLY A 351 17.75 6.84 25.94
CA GLY A 351 18.33 7.79 25.00
C GLY A 351 18.56 9.16 25.65
N TYR A 352 19.54 9.93 25.17
CA TYR A 352 19.68 11.34 25.57
C TYR A 352 18.76 12.23 24.74
N ARG A 353 18.91 12.16 23.41
CA ARG A 353 18.08 12.84 22.41
C ARG A 353 17.35 11.79 21.58
N GLY A 354 16.02 11.82 21.54
CA GLY A 354 15.21 10.82 20.85
C GLY A 354 15.14 11.05 19.34
N ILE A 355 14.21 11.91 18.90
CA ILE A 355 13.94 12.19 17.49
C ILE A 355 14.33 13.63 17.15
N GLY A 356 15.10 13.82 16.07
CA GLY A 356 15.45 15.14 15.55
C GLY A 356 14.96 15.32 14.11
N ALA A 357 14.41 16.49 13.77
CA ALA A 357 14.07 16.84 12.39
C ALA A 357 14.50 18.26 12.05
N CYS A 358 15.37 18.41 11.04
CA CYS A 358 15.94 19.68 10.58
C CYS A 358 16.45 20.59 11.71
N VAL A 359 17.05 20.00 12.75
CA VAL A 359 17.57 20.71 13.91
C VAL A 359 18.82 21.48 13.55
N VAL A 360 19.72 20.86 12.79
CA VAL A 360 20.97 21.45 12.31
C VAL A 360 20.78 22.16 10.97
N GLU A 361 19.91 21.62 10.12
CA GLU A 361 19.75 22.06 8.74
C GLU A 361 18.80 23.25 8.60
N GLU A 362 19.04 24.11 7.61
CA GLU A 362 18.16 25.24 7.26
C GLU A 362 17.06 24.88 6.25
N ASN A 363 17.14 23.70 5.64
CA ASN A 363 16.08 23.18 4.76
C ASN A 363 14.90 22.65 5.58
N ALA A 364 13.80 22.40 4.86
CA ALA A 364 12.61 21.79 5.45
C ALA A 364 12.61 20.28 5.30
N HIS A 365 11.71 19.60 6.02
CA HIS A 365 11.23 18.25 5.73
C HIS A 365 9.71 18.29 5.51
N GLU A 366 9.11 17.19 5.06
CA GLU A 366 7.68 17.13 4.76
C GLU A 366 7.05 15.79 5.13
N MET A 367 5.82 15.83 5.66
CA MET A 367 4.98 14.65 5.90
C MET A 367 5.60 13.56 6.78
N MET A 368 6.42 13.92 7.76
CA MET A 368 6.98 12.96 8.70
C MET A 368 5.85 12.18 9.41
N THR A 369 6.07 10.87 9.56
CA THR A 369 5.16 9.96 10.24
C THR A 369 5.82 9.39 11.50
N ILE A 370 5.31 9.77 12.66
CA ILE A 370 5.71 9.24 13.96
C ILE A 370 4.54 8.45 14.54
N GLU A 371 4.73 7.16 14.81
CA GLU A 371 3.67 6.30 15.32
C GLU A 371 4.17 5.31 16.38
N SER A 372 3.55 5.27 17.55
CA SER A 372 3.84 4.26 18.59
C SER A 372 5.33 4.28 19.00
N VAL A 373 5.77 5.44 19.49
CA VAL A 373 7.12 5.66 20.01
C VAL A 373 7.06 5.68 21.54
N TYR A 374 7.96 4.95 22.17
CA TYR A 374 8.02 4.77 23.62
C TYR A 374 9.44 5.06 24.09
N GLY A 375 9.61 5.70 25.24
CA GLY A 375 10.94 5.75 25.83
C GLY A 375 11.16 6.69 27.00
N THR A 376 12.34 6.51 27.60
CA THR A 376 12.94 7.45 28.54
C THR A 376 14.04 8.22 27.81
N PHE A 377 13.89 9.54 27.79
CA PHE A 377 14.81 10.48 27.13
C PHE A 377 15.38 11.46 28.14
N LEU A 378 16.71 11.50 28.28
CA LEU A 378 17.34 12.22 29.39
C LEU A 378 17.55 13.72 29.09
N TYR A 379 17.46 14.15 27.84
CA TYR A 379 17.48 15.57 27.47
C TYR A 379 16.23 16.00 26.72
N CYS A 380 15.96 15.39 25.56
CA CYS A 380 14.70 15.63 24.86
C CYS A 380 14.17 14.40 24.13
N ALA A 381 12.85 14.18 24.17
CA ALA A 381 12.25 13.06 23.43
C ALA A 381 12.15 13.36 21.94
N ALA A 382 11.77 14.58 21.58
CA ALA A 382 11.91 15.03 20.20
C ALA A 382 12.16 16.54 20.07
N THR A 383 12.92 16.90 19.03
CA THR A 383 13.04 18.28 18.54
C THR A 383 12.75 18.29 17.05
N ALA A 384 11.74 19.05 16.61
CA ALA A 384 11.37 19.13 15.20
C ALA A 384 11.20 20.56 14.74
N TYR A 385 11.92 20.92 13.68
CA TYR A 385 11.89 22.22 13.02
C TYR A 385 11.61 22.11 11.52
N ASN A 386 11.13 23.21 10.95
CA ASN A 386 11.02 23.49 9.52
C ASN A 386 10.29 22.41 8.72
N GLN A 387 8.96 22.32 8.85
CA GLN A 387 8.15 21.40 8.05
C GLN A 387 7.29 22.17 7.03
N ALA A 388 7.34 21.82 5.74
CA ALA A 388 6.65 22.54 4.64
C ALA A 388 5.38 21.84 4.09
N ASP A 389 5.04 20.65 4.59
CA ASP A 389 3.80 19.91 4.32
C ASP A 389 3.45 19.05 5.54
N VAL A 390 2.21 18.59 5.69
CA VAL A 390 1.69 18.17 7.00
C VAL A 390 2.11 16.75 7.42
N GLY A 391 2.88 16.67 8.51
CA GLY A 391 3.21 15.43 9.22
C GLY A 391 2.14 14.99 10.24
N THR A 392 2.23 13.75 10.69
CA THR A 392 1.34 13.18 11.72
C THR A 392 2.12 12.46 12.81
N TRP A 393 1.78 12.74 14.05
CA TRP A 393 2.37 12.13 15.23
C TRP A 393 1.26 11.48 16.06
N LYS A 394 1.36 10.17 16.31
CA LYS A 394 0.36 9.42 17.06
C LYS A 394 1.02 8.44 18.02
N ASN A 395 0.48 8.28 19.23
CA ASN A 395 0.98 7.33 20.23
C ASN A 395 2.47 7.57 20.54
N PHE A 396 2.80 8.73 21.10
CA PHE A 396 4.17 9.01 21.56
C PHE A 396 4.17 9.13 23.09
N PHE A 397 4.76 8.14 23.76
CA PHE A 397 4.73 8.01 25.20
C PHE A 397 6.13 8.14 25.81
N ILE A 398 6.26 9.12 26.70
CA ILE A 398 7.52 9.58 27.28
C ILE A 398 7.40 9.49 28.79
N SER A 399 8.23 8.64 29.40
CA SER A 399 8.20 8.39 30.84
C SER A 399 9.54 7.82 31.34
N PRO A 400 10.00 8.17 32.55
CA PRO A 400 11.09 7.48 33.25
C PRO A 400 10.88 5.97 33.44
N GLU A 401 9.62 5.53 33.45
CA GLU A 401 9.25 4.13 33.71
C GLU A 401 9.81 3.17 32.67
N TYR A 402 10.01 3.61 31.42
CA TYR A 402 10.48 2.72 30.36
C TYR A 402 11.92 2.23 30.61
N TRP A 403 12.81 3.07 31.14
CA TRP A 403 14.12 2.61 31.60
C TRP A 403 14.04 1.90 32.95
N ALA A 404 13.29 2.45 33.90
CA ALA A 404 13.21 1.92 35.26
C ALA A 404 12.66 0.50 35.33
N ASN A 405 11.68 0.19 34.47
CA ASN A 405 11.06 -1.13 34.38
C ASN A 405 11.82 -2.09 33.46
N ALA A 406 12.88 -1.63 32.79
CA ALA A 406 13.79 -2.55 32.11
C ALA A 406 14.54 -3.41 33.14
N THR A 407 15.21 -4.45 32.66
CA THR A 407 15.97 -5.35 33.55
C THR A 407 17.35 -4.78 33.89
N PRO A 408 18.02 -5.30 34.93
CA PRO A 408 19.43 -4.96 35.20
C PRO A 408 20.37 -5.20 34.02
N ALA A 409 19.99 -6.06 33.05
CA ALA A 409 20.75 -6.27 31.82
C ALA A 409 20.77 -5.04 30.89
N TYR A 410 19.90 -4.06 31.11
CA TYR A 410 19.83 -2.78 30.41
C TYR A 410 20.26 -1.59 31.29
N ASN A 411 20.98 -1.86 32.39
CA ASN A 411 21.41 -0.87 33.38
C ASN A 411 20.24 -0.06 33.97
N ALA A 412 19.07 -0.68 34.13
CA ALA A 412 17.90 -0.03 34.69
C ALA A 412 18.17 0.51 36.12
N PRO A 413 18.09 1.82 36.35
CA PRO A 413 18.19 2.41 37.69
C PRO A 413 16.81 2.45 38.38
N SER A 414 16.73 3.03 39.58
CA SER A 414 15.44 3.25 40.21
C SER A 414 14.62 4.32 39.47
N TYR A 415 13.29 4.18 39.50
CA TYR A 415 12.39 5.18 38.93
C TYR A 415 12.59 6.57 39.56
N ASP A 416 12.79 6.63 40.88
CA ASP A 416 12.98 7.89 41.60
C ASP A 416 14.25 8.64 41.16
N ASP A 417 15.35 7.92 40.86
CA ASP A 417 16.59 8.53 40.37
C ASP A 417 16.41 9.14 38.97
N ILE A 418 15.74 8.41 38.07
CA ILE A 418 15.47 8.92 36.71
C ILE A 418 14.52 10.10 36.77
N LYS A 419 13.47 10.00 37.57
CA LYS A 419 12.50 11.08 37.80
C LYS A 419 13.20 12.33 38.32
N ALA A 420 14.05 12.22 39.35
CA ALA A 420 14.78 13.35 39.89
C ALA A 420 15.62 14.08 38.83
N TYR A 421 16.24 13.34 37.92
CA TYR A 421 16.99 13.91 36.80
C TYR A 421 16.09 14.53 35.72
N THR A 422 15.09 13.79 35.22
CA THR A 422 14.23 14.21 34.11
C THR A 422 13.32 15.37 34.48
N SER A 423 12.83 15.44 35.71
CA SER A 423 12.05 16.58 36.21
C SER A 423 12.87 17.88 36.30
N THR A 424 14.20 17.81 36.23
CA THR A 424 15.09 18.97 36.28
C THR A 424 15.78 19.30 34.95
N HIS A 425 15.94 18.32 34.06
CA HIS A 425 16.73 18.46 32.82
C HIS A 425 15.96 18.08 31.54
N GLY A 426 14.92 17.27 31.64
CA GLY A 426 14.26 16.68 30.48
C GLY A 426 13.16 17.56 29.90
N GLU A 427 13.10 17.64 28.58
CA GLU A 427 11.94 18.17 27.84
C GLU A 427 11.28 17.05 27.01
N GLY A 428 9.95 16.99 26.97
CA GLY A 428 9.25 16.02 26.13
C GLY A 428 9.43 16.38 24.65
N LEU A 429 8.63 17.32 24.16
CA LEU A 429 8.68 17.77 22.77
C LEU A 429 9.17 19.21 22.67
N ILE A 430 10.12 19.48 21.77
CA ILE A 430 10.55 20.83 21.39
C ILE A 430 10.15 21.06 19.94
N LEU A 431 9.21 21.96 19.69
CA LEU A 431 8.57 22.13 18.39
C LEU A 431 8.69 23.58 17.93
N GLY A 432 9.14 23.79 16.70
CA GLY A 432 9.12 25.09 16.04
C GLY A 432 8.82 24.89 14.57
N ASP A 433 8.27 25.90 13.88
CA ASP A 433 8.19 25.87 12.41
C ASP A 433 7.31 24.77 11.77
N LEU A 434 6.38 24.18 12.52
CA LEU A 434 5.55 23.08 12.01
C LEU A 434 4.21 23.61 11.49
N GLU A 435 4.00 23.53 10.17
CA GLU A 435 2.75 23.89 9.49
C GLU A 435 1.73 22.77 9.64
N TRP A 436 0.70 23.02 10.44
CA TRP A 436 -0.50 22.20 10.59
C TRP A 436 -0.27 20.75 10.98
N THR A 437 0.91 20.42 11.50
CA THR A 437 1.22 19.08 12.03
C THR A 437 0.17 18.65 13.03
N GLN A 438 -0.27 17.41 12.87
CA GLN A 438 -1.33 16.81 13.67
C GLN A 438 -0.72 15.86 14.70
N PHE A 439 -0.92 16.20 15.96
CA PHE A 439 -0.48 15.39 17.09
C PHE A 439 -1.67 14.77 17.80
N ALA A 440 -1.61 13.47 18.06
CA ALA A 440 -2.68 12.72 18.70
C ALA A 440 -2.15 11.70 19.71
N ASN A 441 -2.79 11.57 20.87
CA ASN A 441 -2.40 10.59 21.90
C ASN A 441 -0.90 10.69 22.28
N ILE A 442 -0.51 11.85 22.80
CA ILE A 442 0.86 12.10 23.25
C ILE A 442 0.85 12.11 24.77
N ARG A 443 1.78 11.39 25.39
CA ARG A 443 1.87 11.27 26.85
C ARG A 443 3.27 11.64 27.33
N VAL A 444 3.34 12.54 28.30
CA VAL A 444 4.61 12.97 28.91
C VAL A 444 4.46 12.98 30.42
N LYS A 445 5.35 12.30 31.13
CA LYS A 445 5.25 12.14 32.59
C LYS A 445 6.59 12.36 33.29
N ASP A 446 6.60 13.20 34.33
CA ASP A 446 7.75 13.49 35.22
C ASP A 446 8.95 14.19 34.56
N TYR A 447 8.70 15.08 33.60
CA TYR A 447 9.72 15.87 32.90
C TYR A 447 9.74 17.31 33.40
N LYS A 448 10.80 18.08 33.10
CA LYS A 448 10.78 19.51 33.38
C LYS A 448 9.70 20.21 32.56
N VAL A 449 9.73 20.02 31.24
CA VAL A 449 8.72 20.59 30.33
C VAL A 449 8.08 19.47 29.53
N GLY A 450 6.75 19.43 29.50
CA GLY A 450 6.01 18.44 28.70
C GLY A 450 6.13 18.71 27.20
N VAL A 451 5.66 19.89 26.78
CA VAL A 451 5.76 20.38 25.40
C VAL A 451 6.27 21.81 25.42
N HIS A 452 7.29 22.09 24.62
CA HIS A 452 7.92 23.39 24.49
C HIS A 452 7.82 23.85 23.03
N ILE A 453 6.98 24.85 22.78
CA ILE A 453 6.85 25.47 21.47
C ILE A 453 7.78 26.68 21.40
N VAL A 454 8.77 26.60 20.51
CA VAL A 454 9.83 27.59 20.37
C VAL A 454 9.74 28.29 19.02
N LYS A 455 10.47 29.39 18.89
CA LYS A 455 10.63 30.06 17.60
C LYS A 455 11.30 29.13 16.59
N GLY A 456 10.71 29.06 15.39
CA GLY A 456 11.28 28.30 14.29
C GLY A 456 12.30 29.07 13.44
N LYS A 457 12.72 28.47 12.32
CA LYS A 457 13.72 28.96 11.36
C LYS A 457 13.10 29.75 10.20
N ARG A 458 11.95 29.33 9.67
CA ARG A 458 11.31 29.82 8.44
C ARG A 458 10.00 30.54 8.69
N ILE A 459 9.18 30.04 9.60
CA ILE A 459 7.83 30.50 9.93
C ILE A 459 7.62 30.44 11.46
N GLU A 460 6.38 30.39 11.92
CA GLU A 460 6.06 30.14 13.33
C GLU A 460 5.15 28.91 13.43
N PHE A 461 5.15 28.25 14.58
CA PHE A 461 4.38 27.03 14.80
C PHE A 461 2.87 27.29 14.65
N ALA A 462 2.16 26.39 13.95
CA ALA A 462 0.71 26.37 13.88
C ALA A 462 0.24 24.90 13.83
N GLY A 463 0.05 24.27 14.99
CA GLY A 463 -0.29 22.84 15.09
C GLY A 463 -1.59 22.56 15.84
N ALA A 464 -2.05 21.31 15.74
CA ALA A 464 -3.23 20.81 16.44
C ALA A 464 -2.87 19.65 17.36
N LEU A 465 -3.28 19.76 18.63
CA LEU A 465 -2.97 18.80 19.69
C LEU A 465 -4.28 18.17 20.19
N TYR A 466 -4.42 16.85 20.05
CA TYR A 466 -5.60 16.10 20.46
C TYR A 466 -5.21 14.94 21.39
N ASP A 467 -5.92 14.73 22.49
CA ASP A 467 -5.61 13.66 23.46
C ASP A 467 -4.16 13.75 23.97
N PHE A 468 -3.78 14.90 24.55
CA PHE A 468 -2.49 15.05 25.25
C PHE A 468 -2.66 14.75 26.73
N TYR A 469 -1.80 13.91 27.29
CA TYR A 469 -1.78 13.56 28.71
C TYR A 469 -0.40 13.92 29.28
N ILE A 470 -0.33 15.06 29.97
CA ILE A 470 0.91 15.58 30.54
C ILE A 470 0.80 15.58 32.06
N GLU A 471 1.73 14.91 32.72
CA GLU A 471 1.66 14.65 34.15
C GLU A 471 2.96 15.02 34.87
N ASN A 472 2.83 15.65 36.04
CA ASN A 472 3.92 15.91 36.98
C ASN A 472 5.13 16.65 36.37
N CYS A 473 4.89 17.64 35.51
CA CYS A 473 5.94 18.46 34.92
C CYS A 473 6.09 19.82 35.63
N GLU A 474 7.25 20.47 35.58
CA GLU A 474 7.35 21.87 36.04
C GLU A 474 6.40 22.74 35.21
N THR A 475 6.50 22.66 33.88
CA THR A 475 5.53 23.25 32.95
C THR A 475 4.95 22.19 32.03
N GLY A 476 3.61 22.11 31.95
CA GLY A 476 2.92 21.19 31.06
C GLY A 476 3.17 21.53 29.59
N ILE A 477 2.68 22.70 29.15
CA ILE A 477 2.94 23.25 27.82
C ILE A 477 3.52 24.67 27.95
N GLN A 478 4.77 24.87 27.54
CA GLN A 478 5.43 26.16 27.43
C GLN A 478 5.35 26.63 25.95
N ILE A 479 4.86 27.84 25.71
CA ILE A 479 4.71 28.41 24.38
C ILE A 479 5.44 29.76 24.32
N ASP A 480 6.61 29.77 23.69
CA ASP A 480 7.41 30.98 23.48
C ASP A 480 7.02 31.68 22.17
N SER A 481 6.67 30.90 21.13
CA SER A 481 6.34 31.44 19.81
C SER A 481 5.36 30.55 19.03
N ILE A 482 4.32 31.16 18.46
CA ILE A 482 3.38 30.54 17.51
C ILE A 482 2.94 31.59 16.49
N ASP A 483 2.35 31.14 15.38
CA ASP A 483 1.83 32.05 14.36
C ASP A 483 0.64 32.85 14.92
N SER A 484 0.84 34.15 15.14
CA SER A 484 -0.19 35.04 15.70
C SER A 484 -1.47 35.17 14.85
N ARG A 485 -1.44 34.75 13.58
CA ARG A 485 -2.60 34.77 12.67
C ARG A 485 -3.50 33.55 12.86
N TRP A 486 -2.92 32.42 13.27
CA TRP A 486 -3.64 31.19 13.57
C TRP A 486 -3.78 30.98 15.07
N GLY A 487 -2.67 30.79 15.77
CA GLY A 487 -2.62 30.26 17.13
C GLY A 487 -2.43 28.74 17.15
N MET A 488 -2.84 28.12 18.26
CA MET A 488 -2.78 26.68 18.49
C MET A 488 -4.09 26.17 19.10
N VAL A 489 -4.53 24.96 18.71
CA VAL A 489 -5.70 24.27 19.29
C VAL A 489 -5.27 23.05 20.11
N VAL A 490 -5.82 22.92 21.31
CA VAL A 490 -5.67 21.75 22.19
C VAL A 490 -7.06 21.25 22.61
N ALA A 491 -7.37 19.99 22.34
CA ALA A 491 -8.64 19.39 22.76
C ALA A 491 -8.50 18.00 23.36
N ARG A 492 -9.44 17.66 24.24
CA ARG A 492 -9.54 16.33 24.88
C ARG A 492 -8.29 15.92 25.64
N SER A 493 -7.66 16.88 26.31
CA SER A 493 -6.37 16.67 26.95
C SER A 493 -6.49 16.69 28.48
N SER A 494 -5.50 16.12 29.17
CA SER A 494 -5.31 16.22 30.61
C SER A 494 -3.91 16.72 30.91
N ILE A 495 -3.79 17.82 31.66
CA ILE A 495 -2.51 18.43 32.05
C ILE A 495 -2.52 18.61 33.58
N THR A 496 -2.06 17.60 34.30
CA THR A 496 -2.28 17.48 35.75
C THR A 496 -1.00 17.31 36.53
N GLY A 497 -0.98 17.76 37.79
CA GLY A 497 0.21 17.69 38.64
C GLY A 497 1.36 18.58 38.17
N CYS A 498 1.12 19.46 37.20
CA CYS A 498 2.11 20.42 36.74
C CYS A 498 2.09 21.70 37.58
N GLU A 499 3.23 22.34 37.82
CA GLU A 499 3.26 23.63 38.53
C GLU A 499 2.57 24.72 37.69
N ILE A 500 2.86 24.71 36.38
CA ILE A 500 2.20 25.56 35.39
C ILE A 500 1.61 24.66 34.29
N PRO A 501 0.28 24.47 34.20
CA PRO A 501 -0.32 23.60 33.19
C PRO A 501 -0.06 24.11 31.76
N VAL A 502 -0.31 25.39 31.49
CA VAL A 502 0.00 26.01 30.20
C VAL A 502 0.54 27.42 30.43
N LYS A 503 1.64 27.75 29.76
CA LYS A 503 2.28 29.06 29.78
C LYS A 503 2.42 29.60 28.36
N ASN A 504 1.69 30.67 28.06
CA ASN A 504 1.67 31.30 26.74
C ASN A 504 2.38 32.65 26.81
N ASP A 505 3.65 32.67 26.44
CA ASP A 505 4.47 33.88 26.34
C ASP A 505 4.47 34.44 24.89
N SER A 506 3.72 33.81 23.99
CA SER A 506 3.64 34.18 22.59
C SER A 506 2.58 35.26 22.30
N LYS A 507 2.53 35.73 21.05
CA LYS A 507 1.50 36.67 20.56
C LYS A 507 0.26 35.98 19.97
N GLY A 508 0.27 34.67 19.84
CA GLY A 508 -0.86 33.92 19.29
C GLY A 508 -1.84 33.48 20.36
N ILE A 509 -3.05 33.13 19.92
CA ILE A 509 -4.07 32.57 20.79
C ILE A 509 -3.84 31.07 21.02
N VAL A 510 -4.05 30.61 22.25
CA VAL A 510 -4.12 29.18 22.57
C VAL A 510 -5.57 28.85 22.94
N LYS A 511 -6.19 27.96 22.16
CA LYS A 511 -7.56 27.50 22.43
C LYS A 511 -7.54 26.13 23.11
N LEU A 512 -8.15 26.05 24.29
CA LEU A 512 -8.27 24.85 25.10
C LEU A 512 -9.75 24.44 25.15
N THR A 513 -10.10 23.27 24.62
CA THR A 513 -11.49 22.78 24.63
C THR A 513 -11.59 21.36 25.17
N GLY A 514 -12.35 21.17 26.25
CA GLY A 514 -12.43 19.88 26.94
C GLY A 514 -11.05 19.45 27.46
N VAL A 515 -10.26 20.39 27.97
CA VAL A 515 -8.94 20.15 28.55
C VAL A 515 -9.04 20.20 30.08
N ASN A 516 -8.80 19.07 30.74
CA ASN A 516 -8.69 19.00 32.18
C ASN A 516 -7.30 19.47 32.63
N TYR A 517 -7.19 20.43 33.54
CA TYR A 517 -5.91 20.83 34.10
C TYR A 517 -6.02 21.27 35.55
N THR A 518 -4.90 21.16 36.27
CA THR A 518 -4.77 21.66 37.66
C THR A 518 -3.77 22.81 37.72
N GLY A 519 -4.08 23.86 38.49
CA GLY A 519 -3.22 25.04 38.61
C GLY A 519 -3.73 26.22 37.78
N ASN A 520 -2.89 27.26 37.65
CA ASN A 520 -3.22 28.48 36.91
C ASN A 520 -2.48 28.53 35.58
N LEU A 521 -3.18 28.92 34.52
CA LEU A 521 -2.55 29.31 33.26
C LEU A 521 -1.63 30.52 33.50
N ALA A 522 -0.53 30.62 32.76
CA ALA A 522 0.47 31.68 32.92
C ALA A 522 0.86 32.32 31.57
N GLY A 523 1.64 33.40 31.63
CA GLY A 523 2.11 34.16 30.46
C GLY A 523 1.15 35.27 30.02
N ASP A 524 1.67 36.20 29.21
CA ASP A 524 0.95 37.41 28.75
C ASP A 524 0.12 37.17 27.46
N GLY A 525 0.24 35.98 26.86
CA GLY A 525 -0.45 35.58 25.64
C GLY A 525 -1.94 35.29 25.83
N GLU A 526 -2.65 35.22 24.71
CA GLU A 526 -4.11 35.08 24.72
C GLU A 526 -4.56 33.63 24.88
N TYR A 527 -5.64 33.43 25.66
CA TYR A 527 -6.30 32.14 25.85
C TYR A 527 -7.79 32.19 25.50
N MET A 528 -8.30 31.08 24.99
CA MET A 528 -9.74 30.82 24.94
C MET A 528 -10.01 29.43 25.51
N VAL A 529 -10.73 29.37 26.63
CA VAL A 529 -11.03 28.13 27.34
C VAL A 529 -12.51 27.79 27.18
N ASP A 530 -12.78 26.53 26.88
CA ASP A 530 -14.11 25.94 26.75
C ASP A 530 -14.15 24.59 27.47
N GLU A 531 -15.08 24.46 28.41
CA GLU A 531 -15.25 23.28 29.28
C GLU A 531 -16.19 22.22 28.70
N SER A 532 -16.54 22.32 27.42
CA SER A 532 -17.36 21.33 26.72
C SER A 532 -16.87 19.90 26.99
N ASP A 533 -17.79 19.01 27.41
CA ASP A 533 -17.48 17.60 27.60
C ASP A 533 -17.33 16.91 26.26
N LEU A 534 -16.10 16.52 25.96
CA LEU A 534 -15.73 15.83 24.73
C LEU A 534 -15.42 14.34 24.95
N SER A 535 -15.64 13.80 26.16
CA SER A 535 -15.26 12.43 26.53
C SER A 535 -15.87 11.34 25.65
N ALA A 536 -17.03 11.61 25.04
CA ALA A 536 -17.71 10.70 24.12
C ALA A 536 -17.02 10.53 22.75
N TYR A 537 -16.07 11.40 22.38
CA TYR A 537 -15.51 11.45 21.02
C TYR A 537 -14.14 10.77 20.89
N SER A 538 -14.02 9.54 21.42
CA SER A 538 -12.78 8.76 21.41
C SER A 538 -12.37 8.27 20.03
N LEU A 539 -11.07 8.37 19.77
CA LEU A 539 -10.44 7.81 18.58
C LEU A 539 -9.81 6.47 18.96
N ASN A 540 -10.06 5.44 18.15
CA ASN A 540 -9.38 4.16 18.31
C ASN A 540 -7.99 4.23 17.65
N TYR A 541 -7.00 4.69 18.40
CA TYR A 541 -5.64 4.86 17.89
C TYR A 541 -4.92 3.56 17.51
N ASN A 542 -5.41 2.42 18.02
CA ASN A 542 -4.87 1.09 17.76
C ASN A 542 -5.70 0.32 16.71
N ALA A 543 -6.66 0.98 16.06
CA ALA A 543 -7.42 0.38 14.97
C ALA A 543 -6.46 -0.08 13.86
N ALA A 544 -6.68 -1.29 13.37
CA ALA A 544 -5.92 -1.90 12.30
C ALA A 544 -6.89 -2.55 11.30
N PRO A 545 -6.51 -2.62 10.00
CA PRO A 545 -7.32 -3.35 9.02
C PRO A 545 -7.29 -4.86 9.31
N PRO A 546 -8.19 -5.64 8.69
CA PRO A 546 -8.03 -7.09 8.61
C PRO A 546 -6.66 -7.50 8.04
N LYS A 547 -6.21 -8.70 8.40
CA LYS A 547 -5.07 -9.35 7.75
C LYS A 547 -5.56 -10.24 6.61
N PRO A 548 -4.71 -10.52 5.60
CA PRO A 548 -5.00 -11.55 4.62
C PRO A 548 -5.37 -12.87 5.32
N ALA A 549 -6.42 -13.54 4.82
CA ALA A 549 -7.00 -14.73 5.44
C ALA A 549 -6.04 -15.93 5.44
N ALA A 550 -5.11 -15.97 4.48
CA ALA A 550 -4.09 -16.99 4.37
C ALA A 550 -2.68 -16.38 4.46
N ARG A 551 -1.79 -17.08 5.15
CA ARG A 551 -0.39 -16.71 5.36
C ARG A 551 0.49 -17.25 4.23
N ARG A 552 0.18 -16.89 2.99
CA ARG A 552 0.91 -17.29 1.77
C ARG A 552 1.33 -16.07 0.97
N LEU A 553 2.46 -16.14 0.30
CA LEU A 553 3.00 -15.07 -0.53
C LEU A 553 3.22 -15.58 -1.95
N PHE A 554 2.69 -14.87 -2.94
CA PHE A 554 2.90 -15.17 -4.36
C PHE A 554 3.55 -13.94 -5.00
N VAL A 555 4.71 -14.11 -5.63
CA VAL A 555 5.48 -13.01 -6.21
C VAL A 555 5.22 -12.95 -7.70
N PHE A 556 4.72 -11.81 -8.17
CA PHE A 556 4.45 -11.58 -9.59
C PHE A 556 5.76 -11.25 -10.33
N GLU A 557 5.99 -11.89 -11.48
CA GLU A 557 7.20 -11.74 -12.30
C GLU A 557 6.92 -11.16 -13.69
N GLY A 558 5.79 -10.46 -13.86
CA GLY A 558 5.48 -9.75 -15.12
C GLY A 558 6.34 -8.51 -15.35
N ASP A 559 6.17 -7.88 -16.51
CA ASP A 559 6.92 -6.65 -16.86
C ASP A 559 6.74 -5.55 -15.82
N ASN A 560 7.87 -5.17 -15.20
CA ASN A 560 7.96 -4.14 -14.17
C ASN A 560 8.70 -2.88 -14.68
N THR A 561 8.85 -2.74 -16.00
CA THR A 561 9.43 -1.54 -16.63
C THR A 561 8.38 -0.49 -17.02
N GLY A 562 7.10 -0.88 -17.05
CA GLY A 562 5.98 -0.07 -17.50
C GLY A 562 5.82 -0.03 -19.02
N ALA A 563 6.60 -0.82 -19.77
CA ALA A 563 6.60 -0.82 -21.23
C ALA A 563 5.39 -1.57 -21.83
N THR A 564 4.95 -2.65 -21.18
CA THR A 564 3.89 -3.53 -21.66
C THR A 564 2.73 -3.60 -20.68
N ASP A 565 1.50 -3.76 -21.19
CA ASP A 565 0.32 -3.97 -20.37
C ASP A 565 0.36 -5.35 -19.71
N VAL A 566 0.39 -5.38 -18.38
CA VAL A 566 0.40 -6.61 -17.58
C VAL A 566 -0.97 -6.95 -16.99
N SER A 567 -2.03 -6.21 -17.32
CA SER A 567 -3.36 -6.38 -16.70
C SER A 567 -3.89 -7.80 -16.75
N ALA A 568 -3.90 -8.40 -17.94
CA ALA A 568 -4.43 -9.75 -18.15
C ALA A 568 -3.57 -10.82 -17.48
N GLU A 569 -2.26 -10.60 -17.40
CA GLU A 569 -1.32 -11.51 -16.75
C GLU A 569 -1.46 -11.44 -15.23
N LEU A 570 -1.48 -10.24 -14.66
CA LEU A 570 -1.66 -10.02 -13.23
C LEU A 570 -3.03 -10.53 -12.74
N ALA A 571 -4.10 -10.30 -13.50
CA ALA A 571 -5.42 -10.86 -13.18
C ALA A 571 -5.39 -12.40 -13.11
N LYS A 572 -4.73 -13.06 -14.07
CA LYS A 572 -4.56 -14.53 -14.07
C LYS A 572 -3.70 -15.00 -12.90
N PHE A 573 -2.64 -14.27 -12.57
CA PHE A 573 -1.79 -14.56 -11.42
C PHE A 573 -2.56 -14.48 -10.11
N ILE A 574 -3.39 -13.46 -9.92
CA ILE A 574 -4.24 -13.31 -8.74
C ILE A 574 -5.23 -14.48 -8.63
N LEU A 575 -5.89 -14.87 -9.72
CA LEU A 575 -6.81 -16.01 -9.73
C LEU A 575 -6.10 -17.34 -9.48
N ALA A 576 -4.88 -17.53 -10.02
CA ALA A 576 -4.06 -18.70 -9.74
C ALA A 576 -3.67 -18.77 -8.27
N ALA A 577 -3.27 -17.64 -7.67
CA ALA A 577 -2.97 -17.55 -6.24
C ALA A 577 -4.21 -17.84 -5.38
N GLN A 578 -5.39 -17.37 -5.81
CA GLN A 578 -6.66 -17.70 -5.16
C GLN A 578 -6.95 -19.21 -5.19
N LYS A 579 -6.75 -19.88 -6.34
CA LYS A 579 -6.90 -21.34 -6.46
C LYS A 579 -5.94 -22.10 -5.54
N GLN A 580 -4.78 -21.53 -5.23
CA GLN A 580 -3.80 -22.05 -4.26
C GLN A 580 -4.12 -21.67 -2.80
N GLY A 581 -5.34 -21.19 -2.55
CA GLY A 581 -5.87 -20.88 -1.23
C GLY A 581 -5.65 -19.45 -0.76
N GLY A 582 -5.30 -18.53 -1.66
CA GLY A 582 -5.21 -17.09 -1.39
C GLY A 582 -4.04 -16.68 -0.49
N GLY A 583 -3.98 -15.38 -0.18
CA GLY A 583 -2.92 -14.77 0.61
C GLY A 583 -2.52 -13.41 0.04
N ILE A 584 -1.22 -13.14 0.01
CA ILE A 584 -0.64 -11.91 -0.51
C ILE A 584 -0.15 -12.14 -1.94
N VAL A 585 -0.62 -11.31 -2.88
CA VAL A 585 0.02 -11.14 -4.20
C VAL A 585 0.96 -9.96 -4.09
N TYR A 586 2.26 -10.24 -4.22
CA TYR A 586 3.33 -9.28 -4.03
C TYR A 586 3.89 -8.82 -5.37
N LEU A 587 3.96 -7.50 -5.53
CA LEU A 587 4.57 -6.82 -6.66
C LEU A 587 5.93 -6.27 -6.23
N PRO A 588 7.05 -6.83 -6.70
CA PRO A 588 8.38 -6.25 -6.49
C PRO A 588 8.47 -4.79 -6.95
N ALA A 589 9.53 -4.10 -6.55
CA ALA A 589 9.80 -2.73 -7.01
C ALA A 589 9.79 -2.65 -8.54
N GLY A 590 9.18 -1.58 -9.08
CA GLY A 590 9.03 -1.38 -10.51
C GLY A 590 7.74 -0.65 -10.89
N LEU A 591 7.58 -0.45 -12.20
CA LEU A 591 6.45 0.19 -12.86
C LEU A 591 5.62 -0.88 -13.59
N TYR A 592 4.35 -1.04 -13.24
CA TYR A 592 3.47 -2.01 -13.88
C TYR A 592 2.37 -1.25 -14.62
N ARG A 593 2.32 -1.38 -15.95
CA ARG A 593 1.28 -0.73 -16.75
C ARG A 593 0.01 -1.57 -16.75
N LEU A 594 -1.12 -0.93 -16.48
CA LEU A 594 -2.44 -1.52 -16.51
C LEU A 594 -3.38 -0.77 -17.45
N ASP A 595 -3.78 -1.43 -18.54
CA ASP A 595 -4.78 -0.94 -19.49
C ASP A 595 -6.19 -1.51 -19.19
N SER A 596 -6.30 -2.46 -18.26
CA SER A 596 -7.56 -3.08 -17.84
C SER A 596 -7.63 -3.25 -16.30
N PRO A 597 -8.83 -3.33 -15.71
CA PRO A 597 -8.97 -3.41 -14.27
C PRO A 597 -8.66 -4.82 -13.76
N ILE A 598 -8.30 -4.91 -12.48
CA ILE A 598 -8.06 -6.15 -11.75
C ILE A 598 -8.96 -6.27 -10.53
N VAL A 599 -9.19 -7.50 -10.08
CA VAL A 599 -9.97 -7.81 -8.87
C VAL A 599 -9.05 -8.50 -7.87
N VAL A 600 -9.05 -8.02 -6.62
CA VAL A 600 -8.41 -8.68 -5.47
C VAL A 600 -9.50 -9.45 -4.72
N PRO A 601 -9.47 -10.80 -4.72
CA PRO A 601 -10.52 -11.61 -4.12
C PRO A 601 -10.60 -11.48 -2.59
N ASP A 602 -11.71 -12.00 -2.03
CA ASP A 602 -11.95 -12.05 -0.59
C ASP A 602 -10.75 -12.56 0.22
N GLY A 603 -10.40 -11.83 1.28
CA GLY A 603 -9.32 -12.16 2.20
C GLY A 603 -7.91 -12.13 1.58
N MET A 604 -7.75 -11.65 0.34
CA MET A 604 -6.45 -11.49 -0.31
C MET A 604 -5.94 -10.05 -0.23
N GLU A 605 -4.65 -9.83 -0.45
CA GLU A 605 -4.07 -8.49 -0.49
C GLU A 605 -3.14 -8.35 -1.68
N LEU A 606 -3.28 -7.23 -2.40
CA LEU A 606 -2.30 -6.78 -3.38
C LEU A 606 -1.30 -5.86 -2.68
N ARG A 607 -0.03 -6.27 -2.66
CA ARG A 607 1.00 -5.60 -1.86
C ARG A 607 2.21 -5.22 -2.71
N GLY A 608 2.62 -3.96 -2.60
CA GLY A 608 3.90 -3.48 -3.13
C GLY A 608 5.02 -3.57 -2.11
N VAL A 609 6.21 -3.20 -2.55
CA VAL A 609 7.45 -3.26 -1.76
C VAL A 609 7.45 -2.25 -0.59
N GLY A 610 8.04 -2.68 0.55
CA GLY A 610 8.18 -1.88 1.76
C GLY A 610 7.09 -2.11 2.83
N SER A 611 7.26 -1.46 3.99
CA SER A 611 6.35 -1.61 5.15
C SER A 611 5.81 -0.29 5.71
N VAL A 612 6.20 0.86 5.14
CA VAL A 612 5.86 2.21 5.62
C VAL A 612 5.22 3.04 4.50
N PRO A 613 4.55 4.18 4.77
CA PRO A 613 3.99 5.06 3.74
C PRO A 613 5.00 5.39 2.62
N VAL A 614 4.53 5.38 1.36
CA VAL A 614 5.35 5.65 0.18
C VAL A 614 4.72 6.71 -0.72
N ARG A 615 5.57 7.55 -1.34
CA ARG A 615 5.19 8.49 -2.41
C ARG A 615 6.36 8.75 -3.35
N ASP A 616 6.09 9.33 -4.51
CA ASP A 616 7.14 9.89 -5.38
C ASP A 616 7.82 11.11 -4.74
N GLN A 617 9.11 11.28 -5.05
CA GLN A 617 9.94 12.38 -4.58
C GLN A 617 10.68 13.03 -5.75
N HIS A 618 11.13 14.27 -5.57
CA HIS A 618 11.84 15.07 -6.59
C HIS A 618 13.03 14.36 -7.24
N VAL A 619 13.80 13.62 -6.44
CA VAL A 619 15.06 12.98 -6.90
C VAL A 619 14.99 11.45 -6.89
N SER A 620 13.87 10.87 -6.45
CA SER A 620 13.70 9.41 -6.35
C SER A 620 12.24 8.99 -6.42
N SER A 621 11.92 7.96 -7.19
CA SER A 621 10.54 7.46 -7.41
C SER A 621 10.52 5.94 -7.48
N LEU A 622 11.29 5.30 -6.59
CA LEU A 622 11.43 3.85 -6.47
C LEU A 622 10.19 3.21 -5.83
N GLY A 623 10.25 1.94 -5.46
CA GLY A 623 9.12 1.20 -4.92
C GLY A 623 8.20 0.65 -6.01
N THR A 624 6.98 0.25 -5.63
CA THR A 624 5.98 -0.31 -6.54
C THR A 624 5.02 0.77 -7.03
N ALA A 625 4.84 0.88 -8.33
CA ALA A 625 3.88 1.79 -8.95
C ALA A 625 3.07 1.10 -10.05
N LEU A 626 1.78 1.39 -10.09
CA LEU A 626 0.85 1.02 -11.16
C LEU A 626 0.63 2.24 -12.05
N LEU A 627 0.91 2.11 -13.35
CA LEU A 627 0.60 3.11 -14.37
C LEU A 627 -0.75 2.76 -14.99
N SER A 628 -1.80 3.48 -14.61
CA SER A 628 -3.17 3.26 -15.08
C SER A 628 -3.43 4.00 -16.39
N TYR A 629 -3.73 3.24 -17.43
CA TYR A 629 -4.30 3.72 -18.69
C TYR A 629 -5.79 3.33 -18.83
N TYR A 630 -6.33 2.67 -17.81
CA TYR A 630 -7.73 2.30 -17.73
C TYR A 630 -8.62 3.44 -17.20
N GLY A 631 -9.88 3.42 -17.61
CA GLY A 631 -10.97 4.20 -17.00
C GLY A 631 -11.20 5.58 -17.60
N MET A 632 -10.34 6.07 -18.50
CA MET A 632 -10.57 7.32 -19.23
C MET A 632 -11.84 7.21 -20.09
N GLY A 633 -12.69 8.25 -20.05
CA GLY A 633 -13.96 8.25 -20.80
C GLY A 633 -15.05 7.36 -20.19
N ALA A 634 -14.94 7.00 -18.90
CA ALA A 634 -15.99 6.33 -18.14
C ALA A 634 -17.35 7.03 -18.34
N SER A 635 -18.39 6.23 -18.57
CA SER A 635 -19.75 6.71 -18.81
C SER A 635 -20.41 7.21 -17.52
N ASP A 636 -20.08 6.55 -16.41
CA ASP A 636 -20.44 6.96 -15.07
C ASP A 636 -19.23 6.76 -14.14
N PRO A 637 -18.31 7.74 -14.07
CA PRO A 637 -17.09 7.65 -13.26
C PRO A 637 -17.33 7.26 -11.79
N LEU A 638 -18.53 7.53 -11.25
CA LEU A 638 -18.88 7.24 -9.87
C LEU A 638 -19.30 5.79 -9.63
N TYR A 639 -19.60 5.01 -10.67
CA TYR A 639 -20.12 3.64 -10.53
C TYR A 639 -19.50 2.62 -11.51
N ASP A 640 -18.90 3.06 -12.60
CA ASP A 640 -18.11 2.22 -13.51
C ASP A 640 -16.96 1.54 -12.76
N GLN A 641 -16.63 0.31 -13.15
CA GLN A 641 -15.63 -0.52 -12.47
C GLN A 641 -14.32 0.26 -12.26
N ALA A 642 -13.80 0.24 -11.04
CA ALA A 642 -12.52 0.85 -10.68
C ALA A 642 -11.33 0.05 -11.23
N LEU A 643 -10.14 0.68 -11.34
CA LEU A 643 -8.92 -0.02 -11.73
C LEU A 643 -8.64 -1.24 -10.83
N ILE A 644 -8.79 -1.08 -9.52
CA ILE A 644 -8.68 -2.16 -8.54
C ILE A 644 -10.02 -2.32 -7.83
N THR A 645 -10.63 -3.50 -7.92
CA THR A 645 -11.82 -3.85 -7.15
C THR A 645 -11.45 -4.83 -6.04
N LEU A 646 -11.87 -4.52 -4.81
CA LEU A 646 -11.55 -5.28 -3.61
C LEU A 646 -12.78 -6.08 -3.14
N GLY A 647 -12.62 -7.38 -2.92
CA GLY A 647 -13.60 -8.23 -2.23
C GLY A 647 -13.59 -8.05 -0.71
N ARG A 648 -14.34 -8.89 0.00
CA ARG A 648 -14.50 -8.85 1.46
C ARG A 648 -13.17 -9.04 2.17
N SER A 649 -12.86 -8.16 3.12
CA SER A 649 -11.63 -8.21 3.92
C SER A 649 -10.36 -8.31 3.08
N SER A 650 -10.39 -7.77 1.86
CA SER A 650 -9.24 -7.68 0.97
C SER A 650 -8.66 -6.26 0.97
N GLY A 651 -7.43 -6.09 0.51
CA GLY A 651 -6.83 -4.76 0.54
C GLY A 651 -5.69 -4.51 -0.42
N VAL A 652 -5.31 -3.23 -0.46
CA VAL A 652 -4.12 -2.73 -1.16
C VAL A 652 -3.15 -2.15 -0.14
N ARG A 653 -1.87 -2.50 -0.26
CA ARG A 653 -0.82 -1.99 0.62
C ARG A 653 0.42 -1.59 -0.15
N ASN A 654 1.04 -0.45 0.21
CA ASN A 654 2.36 -0.06 -0.28
C ASN A 654 2.45 0.07 -1.82
N ILE A 655 1.35 0.49 -2.45
CA ILE A 655 1.25 0.68 -3.90
C ILE A 655 0.93 2.13 -4.22
N ARG A 656 1.60 2.67 -5.23
CA ARG A 656 1.29 3.98 -5.82
C ARG A 656 0.52 3.75 -7.12
N VAL A 657 -0.63 4.41 -7.30
CA VAL A 657 -1.41 4.37 -8.53
C VAL A 657 -1.30 5.72 -9.22
N LEU A 658 -0.79 5.72 -10.44
CA LEU A 658 -0.52 6.92 -11.21
C LEU A 658 -1.30 6.87 -12.51
N TYR A 659 -1.84 8.01 -12.93
CA TYR A 659 -2.59 8.15 -14.18
C TYR A 659 -1.79 9.02 -15.15
N PRO A 660 -0.92 8.43 -15.99
CA PRO A 660 0.01 9.20 -16.82
C PRO A 660 -0.68 10.11 -17.83
N GLU A 661 -1.88 9.75 -18.29
CA GLU A 661 -2.63 10.51 -19.28
C GLU A 661 -3.56 11.57 -18.66
N ASN A 662 -3.87 11.45 -17.37
CA ASN A 662 -4.80 12.35 -16.70
C ASN A 662 -4.06 13.47 -15.96
N LYS A 663 -3.38 14.31 -16.74
CA LYS A 663 -2.54 15.43 -16.26
C LYS A 663 -3.36 16.67 -15.93
N SER A 664 -2.77 17.57 -15.15
CA SER A 664 -3.38 18.88 -14.90
C SER A 664 -3.52 19.70 -16.20
N GLY A 665 -4.66 20.37 -16.37
CA GLY A 665 -4.98 21.13 -17.59
C GLY A 665 -5.68 20.32 -18.69
N THR A 666 -6.00 19.04 -18.45
CA THR A 666 -6.89 18.27 -19.33
C THR A 666 -8.30 18.87 -19.32
N GLY A 667 -8.96 18.87 -20.48
CA GLY A 667 -10.31 19.45 -20.61
C GLY A 667 -11.37 18.72 -19.80
N ASN A 668 -11.23 17.40 -19.64
CA ASN A 668 -12.05 16.57 -18.74
C ASN A 668 -11.16 15.51 -18.07
N PRO A 669 -10.97 15.57 -16.73
CA PRO A 669 -10.18 14.59 -16.01
C PRO A 669 -11.00 13.41 -15.47
N GLU A 670 -12.25 13.25 -15.92
CA GLU A 670 -13.13 12.15 -15.51
C GLU A 670 -12.58 10.79 -15.97
N CYS A 671 -12.41 9.92 -15.00
CA CYS A 671 -12.06 8.53 -15.18
C CYS A 671 -12.68 7.69 -14.06
N ALA A 672 -12.74 6.37 -14.25
CA ALA A 672 -13.11 5.46 -13.15
C ALA A 672 -12.20 5.65 -11.93
N PHE A 673 -12.71 5.30 -10.75
CA PHE A 673 -11.93 5.33 -9.50
C PHE A 673 -10.70 4.42 -9.56
N ALA A 674 -9.66 4.77 -8.80
CA ALA A 674 -8.47 3.93 -8.68
C ALA A 674 -8.75 2.65 -7.89
N ILE A 675 -9.44 2.75 -6.76
CA ILE A 675 -9.72 1.62 -5.88
C ILE A 675 -11.19 1.67 -5.45
N ARG A 676 -11.89 0.53 -5.50
CA ARG A 676 -13.27 0.41 -5.02
C ARG A 676 -13.52 -0.87 -4.25
N SER A 677 -14.41 -0.81 -3.26
CA SER A 677 -15.09 -1.97 -2.69
C SER A 677 -16.55 -1.68 -2.35
N THR A 678 -17.37 -2.72 -2.44
CA THR A 678 -18.72 -2.77 -1.87
C THR A 678 -18.82 -3.76 -0.70
N ASP A 679 -17.72 -4.43 -0.34
CA ASP A 679 -17.70 -5.53 0.62
C ASP A 679 -17.02 -5.15 1.93
N ASP A 680 -17.47 -5.76 3.02
CA ASP A 680 -17.04 -5.43 4.37
C ASP A 680 -15.54 -5.67 4.59
N GLY A 681 -14.90 -4.80 5.38
CA GLY A 681 -13.53 -4.93 5.83
C GLY A 681 -12.48 -4.61 4.77
N ALA A 682 -12.85 -4.04 3.62
CA ALA A 682 -11.90 -3.62 2.61
C ALA A 682 -10.96 -2.52 3.11
N TYR A 683 -9.69 -2.54 2.71
CA TYR A 683 -8.71 -1.59 3.22
C TYR A 683 -7.66 -1.10 2.21
N VAL A 684 -7.17 0.12 2.44
CA VAL A 684 -6.10 0.77 1.67
C VAL A 684 -5.09 1.36 2.66
N VAL A 685 -3.84 0.88 2.63
CA VAL A 685 -2.81 1.28 3.60
C VAL A 685 -1.51 1.68 2.91
N ASN A 686 -0.91 2.80 3.32
CA ASN A 686 0.41 3.26 2.83
C ASN A 686 0.46 3.43 1.31
N CYS A 687 -0.62 3.91 0.70
CA CYS A 687 -0.74 4.04 -0.75
C CYS A 687 -0.68 5.49 -1.19
N ALA A 688 -0.33 5.72 -2.46
CA ALA A 688 -0.48 7.03 -3.09
C ALA A 688 -1.35 6.93 -4.35
N VAL A 689 -2.14 7.96 -4.62
CA VAL A 689 -2.95 8.05 -5.86
C VAL A 689 -2.75 9.41 -6.51
N VAL A 690 -2.32 9.41 -7.76
CA VAL A 690 -1.91 10.63 -8.48
C VAL A 690 -2.62 10.73 -9.82
N GLY A 691 -3.34 11.85 -10.02
CA GLY A 691 -4.03 12.13 -11.28
C GLY A 691 -5.33 11.36 -11.48
N ALA A 692 -5.88 10.73 -10.43
CA ALA A 692 -7.17 10.05 -10.55
C ALA A 692 -8.34 11.04 -10.43
N TYR A 693 -9.47 10.75 -11.08
CA TYR A 693 -10.72 11.44 -10.79
C TYR A 693 -11.17 11.17 -9.35
N GLY A 694 -11.24 9.88 -8.99
CA GLY A 694 -11.53 9.40 -7.64
C GLY A 694 -10.44 8.44 -7.14
N GLY A 695 -10.01 8.61 -5.89
CA GLY A 695 -9.00 7.75 -5.27
C GLY A 695 -9.58 6.41 -4.80
N VAL A 696 -10.26 6.43 -3.66
CA VAL A 696 -10.85 5.26 -3.01
C VAL A 696 -12.37 5.44 -2.88
N ASP A 697 -13.14 4.43 -3.28
CA ASP A 697 -14.60 4.39 -3.13
C ASP A 697 -15.05 3.17 -2.32
N PHE A 698 -15.61 3.42 -1.15
CA PHE A 698 -16.16 2.43 -0.24
C PHE A 698 -17.66 2.67 -0.07
N ASN A 699 -18.42 2.12 -1.02
CA ASN A 699 -19.86 2.26 -1.09
C ASN A 699 -20.55 0.92 -0.75
N GLY A 700 -21.03 0.77 0.47
CA GLY A 700 -21.54 -0.51 1.01
C GLY A 700 -20.53 -1.29 1.86
N ALA A 701 -19.25 -0.90 1.85
CA ALA A 701 -18.18 -1.58 2.58
C ALA A 701 -18.14 -1.18 4.07
N ASN A 702 -18.78 -1.98 4.94
CA ASN A 702 -18.74 -1.74 6.39
C ASN A 702 -17.37 -2.07 6.97
N GLY A 703 -16.97 -1.38 8.03
CA GLY A 703 -15.67 -1.59 8.69
C GLY A 703 -14.47 -1.35 7.78
N HIS A 704 -14.63 -0.53 6.73
CA HIS A 704 -13.54 -0.20 5.83
C HIS A 704 -12.43 0.59 6.55
N TYR A 705 -11.22 0.50 6.03
CA TYR A 705 -10.06 1.14 6.66
C TYR A 705 -9.14 1.81 5.63
N VAL A 706 -8.94 3.12 5.75
CA VAL A 706 -7.98 3.88 4.94
C VAL A 706 -6.95 4.51 5.84
N LYS A 707 -5.67 4.18 5.64
CA LYS A 707 -4.56 4.76 6.39
C LYS A 707 -3.45 5.22 5.47
N LYS A 708 -2.98 6.45 5.68
CA LYS A 708 -1.81 6.99 4.97
C LYS A 708 -1.98 6.95 3.45
N LEU A 709 -3.16 7.37 2.98
CA LEU A 709 -3.41 7.65 1.56
C LEU A 709 -2.89 9.05 1.22
N ILE A 710 -1.87 9.11 0.37
CA ILE A 710 -1.30 10.37 -0.13
C ILE A 710 -1.84 10.62 -1.54
N ALA A 711 -2.57 11.71 -1.74
CA ALA A 711 -3.41 11.87 -2.91
C ALA A 711 -3.17 13.18 -3.68
N TYR A 712 -3.36 13.10 -4.98
CA TYR A 712 -3.73 14.22 -5.83
C TYR A 712 -4.88 13.76 -6.74
N CYS A 713 -6.12 13.96 -6.27
CA CYS A 713 -7.35 13.53 -6.95
C CYS A 713 -8.19 14.74 -7.38
N TYR A 714 -8.92 14.60 -8.48
CA TYR A 714 -9.71 15.70 -9.06
C TYR A 714 -11.10 15.86 -8.42
N LYS A 715 -11.74 14.79 -7.95
CA LYS A 715 -13.09 14.81 -7.36
C LYS A 715 -13.12 14.43 -5.89
N TYR A 716 -12.77 13.18 -5.57
CA TYR A 716 -12.74 12.62 -4.21
C TYR A 716 -11.45 11.85 -3.99
N ALA A 717 -10.71 12.09 -2.90
CA ALA A 717 -9.65 11.14 -2.53
C ALA A 717 -10.25 9.91 -1.85
N VAL A 718 -11.25 10.11 -0.97
CA VAL A 718 -12.04 9.02 -0.39
C VAL A 718 -13.53 9.36 -0.43
N ARG A 719 -14.30 8.46 -1.01
CA ARG A 719 -15.76 8.42 -0.92
C ARG A 719 -16.15 7.23 -0.04
N ALA A 720 -16.91 7.48 1.02
CA ALA A 720 -17.52 6.45 1.85
C ALA A 720 -19.04 6.65 1.84
N ALA A 721 -19.78 5.65 1.38
CA ALA A 721 -21.22 5.74 1.21
C ALA A 721 -21.93 4.45 1.66
N ASN A 722 -23.15 4.58 2.21
CA ASN A 722 -24.00 3.45 2.59
C ASN A 722 -23.29 2.39 3.45
N CYS A 723 -22.45 2.83 4.39
CA CYS A 723 -21.57 1.95 5.16
C CYS A 723 -21.52 2.35 6.64
N GLU A 724 -21.06 1.42 7.49
CA GLU A 724 -20.97 1.60 8.93
C GLU A 724 -19.57 1.26 9.47
N GLY A 725 -19.09 2.01 10.46
CA GLY A 725 -17.90 1.68 11.24
C GLY A 725 -16.57 1.88 10.53
N GLY A 726 -16.52 2.73 9.49
CA GLY A 726 -15.29 3.02 8.75
C GLY A 726 -14.31 3.91 9.50
N ILE A 727 -13.01 3.73 9.24
CA ILE A 727 -11.93 4.57 9.78
C ILE A 727 -11.05 5.09 8.64
N ILE A 728 -10.84 6.40 8.62
CA ILE A 728 -9.92 7.09 7.72
C ILE A 728 -8.92 7.88 8.56
N GLU A 729 -7.63 7.55 8.46
CA GLU A 729 -6.57 8.23 9.22
C GLU A 729 -5.33 8.59 8.39
N GLY A 730 -4.66 9.68 8.76
CA GLY A 730 -3.33 9.99 8.21
C GLY A 730 -3.32 10.35 6.73
N CYS A 731 -4.45 10.77 6.16
CA CYS A 731 -4.60 10.97 4.72
C CYS A 731 -4.28 12.42 4.33
N LEU A 732 -3.63 12.60 3.19
CA LEU A 732 -3.19 13.92 2.74
C LEU A 732 -3.50 14.12 1.26
N GLN A 733 -3.97 15.31 0.89
CA GLN A 733 -4.03 15.73 -0.50
C GLN A 733 -3.20 16.98 -0.76
N ASN A 734 -2.31 16.92 -1.76
CA ASN A 734 -1.50 18.06 -2.18
C ASN A 734 -1.04 17.94 -3.65
N GLY A 735 -0.96 19.05 -4.38
CA GLY A 735 -0.36 19.13 -5.72
C GLY A 735 1.12 18.74 -5.76
N THR A 736 1.84 18.88 -4.64
CA THR A 736 3.23 18.43 -4.49
C THR A 736 3.39 16.93 -4.72
N VAL A 737 2.35 16.13 -4.49
CA VAL A 737 2.36 14.67 -4.71
C VAL A 737 2.51 14.35 -6.20
N ALA A 738 1.89 15.15 -7.06
CA ALA A 738 2.03 15.01 -8.51
C ALA A 738 3.30 15.69 -9.04
N ALA A 739 3.56 16.92 -8.60
CA ALA A 739 4.65 17.76 -9.14
C ALA A 739 6.05 17.24 -8.85
N ARG A 740 6.24 16.49 -7.75
CA ARG A 740 7.54 16.16 -7.21
C ARG A 740 7.80 14.67 -7.37
N ASN A 741 8.26 14.31 -8.56
CA ASN A 741 8.58 12.94 -8.94
C ASN A 741 9.84 12.92 -9.82
N ALA A 742 10.48 11.76 -9.91
CA ALA A 742 11.71 11.52 -10.68
C ALA A 742 11.49 10.47 -11.80
N MET A 743 10.24 10.25 -12.22
CA MET A 743 9.92 9.23 -13.21
C MET A 743 10.15 9.73 -14.64
N ALA A 744 10.92 8.98 -15.43
CA ALA A 744 11.16 9.28 -16.83
C ALA A 744 9.87 9.18 -17.65
N GLY A 745 9.59 10.17 -18.51
CA GLY A 745 8.40 10.18 -19.37
C GLY A 745 7.07 10.48 -18.67
N TYR A 746 7.06 10.58 -17.34
CA TYR A 746 5.88 10.93 -16.56
C TYR A 746 5.84 12.44 -16.29
N ASP A 747 5.31 13.19 -17.25
CA ASP A 747 5.31 14.66 -17.18
C ASP A 747 4.11 15.21 -16.38
N PHE A 748 4.22 15.14 -15.05
CA PHE A 748 3.59 16.07 -14.09
C PHE A 748 4.61 17.11 -13.58
N SER A 749 5.75 17.27 -14.26
CA SER A 749 6.91 18.03 -13.77
C SER A 749 6.66 19.54 -13.62
N ALA A 750 5.57 20.06 -14.22
CA ALA A 750 5.03 21.39 -13.95
C ALA A 750 4.05 21.38 -12.78
N TRP A 751 4.00 22.48 -11.99
CA TRP A 751 3.05 22.63 -10.91
C TRP A 751 1.61 22.36 -11.41
N PRO A 752 0.87 21.41 -10.81
CA PRO A 752 -0.47 21.08 -11.26
C PRO A 752 -1.42 22.27 -11.09
N ASP A 753 -2.54 22.27 -11.82
CA ASP A 753 -3.53 23.36 -11.78
C ASP A 753 -4.39 23.28 -10.51
N VAL A 754 -3.73 23.46 -9.37
CA VAL A 754 -4.36 23.49 -8.05
C VAL A 754 -5.36 24.63 -7.98
N ASN A 755 -4.99 25.79 -8.51
CA ASN A 755 -5.79 27.02 -8.40
C ASN A 755 -6.99 27.05 -9.36
N GLY A 756 -6.86 26.51 -10.57
CA GLY A 756 -7.91 26.49 -11.59
C GLY A 756 -8.77 25.23 -11.60
N TYR A 757 -8.35 24.16 -10.93
CA TYR A 757 -9.14 22.93 -10.84
C TYR A 757 -9.46 22.49 -9.42
N THR A 758 -8.50 21.98 -8.65
CA THR A 758 -8.81 21.27 -7.41
C THR A 758 -9.42 22.17 -6.34
N GLN A 759 -8.98 23.43 -6.26
CA GLN A 759 -9.57 24.44 -5.37
C GLN A 759 -11.04 24.76 -5.70
N LEU A 760 -11.46 24.57 -6.96
CA LEU A 760 -12.81 24.92 -7.41
C LEU A 760 -13.78 23.74 -7.39
N ARG A 761 -13.26 22.50 -7.37
CA ARG A 761 -14.07 21.30 -7.68
C ARG A 761 -13.92 20.15 -6.68
N THR A 762 -12.74 20.00 -6.07
CA THR A 762 -12.42 18.79 -5.30
C THR A 762 -12.99 18.82 -3.90
N THR A 763 -13.59 17.71 -3.51
CA THR A 763 -14.00 17.43 -2.13
C THR A 763 -13.14 16.29 -1.62
N LEU A 764 -12.33 16.50 -0.58
CA LEU A 764 -11.36 15.47 -0.21
C LEU A 764 -12.05 14.19 0.29
N PHE A 765 -12.92 14.36 1.28
CA PHE A 765 -13.69 13.29 1.92
C PHE A 765 -15.18 13.51 1.69
N TYR A 766 -15.83 12.53 1.07
CA TYR A 766 -17.28 12.54 0.88
C TYR A 766 -17.93 11.39 1.65
N PHE A 767 -18.92 11.74 2.48
CA PHE A 767 -19.68 10.80 3.30
C PHE A 767 -21.17 10.87 2.95
N TYR A 768 -21.77 9.73 2.61
CA TYR A 768 -23.21 9.64 2.34
C TYR A 768 -23.85 8.46 3.05
N ASN A 769 -24.88 8.68 3.87
CA ASN A 769 -25.56 7.62 4.60
C ASN A 769 -24.59 6.70 5.36
N THR A 770 -23.62 7.29 6.07
CA THR A 770 -22.66 6.55 6.88
C THR A 770 -23.08 6.51 8.35
N ARG A 771 -22.67 5.46 9.07
CA ARG A 771 -22.91 5.32 10.51
C ARG A 771 -21.61 5.06 11.24
N ASN A 772 -21.38 5.73 12.37
CA ASN A 772 -20.19 5.51 13.20
C ASN A 772 -18.87 5.66 12.41
N GLN A 773 -18.82 6.63 11.50
CA GLN A 773 -17.65 6.90 10.66
C GLN A 773 -16.66 7.80 11.40
N ILE A 774 -15.37 7.48 11.33
CA ILE A 774 -14.31 8.29 11.93
C ILE A 774 -13.33 8.76 10.85
N LEU A 775 -12.98 10.04 10.88
CA LEU A 775 -11.93 10.67 10.08
C LEU A 775 -11.01 11.47 11.01
N PHE A 776 -9.70 11.21 11.00
CA PHE A 776 -8.77 12.01 11.80
C PHE A 776 -7.35 12.11 11.23
N ASN A 777 -6.56 13.04 11.78
CA ASN A 777 -5.17 13.29 11.38
C ASN A 777 -5.03 13.37 9.85
N SER A 778 -5.87 14.17 9.20
CA SER A 778 -5.89 14.29 7.75
C SER A 778 -5.86 15.75 7.30
N PHE A 779 -5.23 16.00 6.16
CA PHE A 779 -4.96 17.34 5.67
C PHE A 779 -5.24 17.49 4.16
N ALA A 780 -5.67 18.68 3.75
CA ALA A 780 -5.84 19.01 2.33
C ALA A 780 -5.25 20.37 1.98
N TYR A 781 -4.38 20.40 0.97
CA TYR A 781 -3.96 21.62 0.31
C TYR A 781 -4.69 21.82 -1.02
N GLY A 782 -5.26 23.00 -1.23
CA GLY A 782 -5.78 23.42 -2.51
C GLY A 782 -7.01 22.64 -2.98
N VAL A 783 -7.96 22.40 -2.08
CA VAL A 783 -9.26 21.75 -2.37
C VAL A 783 -10.41 22.74 -2.23
N ARG A 784 -11.59 22.42 -2.76
CA ARG A 784 -12.80 23.22 -2.54
C ARG A 784 -13.37 22.99 -1.13
N THR A 785 -13.48 21.73 -0.78
CA THR A 785 -14.14 21.26 0.45
C THR A 785 -13.31 20.12 1.04
N PHE A 786 -13.08 20.17 2.35
CA PHE A 786 -12.36 19.11 3.06
C PHE A 786 -13.29 17.93 3.32
N VAL A 787 -14.47 18.19 3.90
CA VAL A 787 -15.49 17.18 4.20
C VAL A 787 -16.84 17.62 3.64
N GLU A 788 -17.49 16.74 2.89
CA GLU A 788 -18.90 16.86 2.53
C GLU A 788 -19.65 15.64 3.08
N ALA A 789 -20.73 15.89 3.81
CA ALA A 789 -21.50 14.87 4.50
C ALA A 789 -23.00 15.05 4.27
N ALA A 790 -23.70 13.93 4.05
CA ALA A 790 -25.16 13.88 3.97
C ALA A 790 -25.68 12.56 4.55
N GLU A 791 -26.83 12.60 5.23
CA GLU A 791 -27.51 11.45 5.83
C GLU A 791 -26.65 10.64 6.82
N CYS A 792 -25.58 11.25 7.34
CA CYS A 792 -24.66 10.57 8.25
C CYS A 792 -25.23 10.51 9.67
N LYS A 793 -24.81 9.51 10.44
CA LYS A 793 -25.09 9.39 11.88
C LYS A 793 -23.79 9.07 12.61
N ASN A 794 -23.51 9.79 13.70
CA ASN A 794 -22.26 9.64 14.45
C ASN A 794 -21.00 9.77 13.56
N LEU A 795 -20.96 10.73 12.62
CA LEU A 795 -19.73 11.06 11.91
C LEU A 795 -18.83 11.91 12.82
N LEU A 796 -17.63 11.43 13.10
CA LEU A 796 -16.61 12.14 13.86
C LEU A 796 -15.44 12.54 12.96
N VAL A 797 -15.15 13.84 12.91
CA VAL A 797 -13.99 14.42 12.22
C VAL A 797 -13.10 15.09 13.27
N ALA A 798 -11.86 14.63 13.44
CA ALA A 798 -11.01 15.10 14.52
C ALA A 798 -9.57 15.41 14.08
N ASN A 799 -9.01 16.51 14.59
CA ASN A 799 -7.60 16.86 14.40
C ASN A 799 -7.20 16.98 12.91
N VAL A 800 -7.87 17.90 12.21
CA VAL A 800 -7.78 18.05 10.75
C VAL A 800 -7.35 19.45 10.34
N GLY A 801 -6.87 19.59 9.10
CA GLY A 801 -6.52 20.89 8.54
C GLY A 801 -6.89 21.00 7.06
N SER A 802 -7.21 22.19 6.59
CA SER A 802 -7.33 22.41 5.15
C SER A 802 -7.00 23.84 4.70
N ASP A 803 -6.28 23.92 3.59
CA ASP A 803 -6.22 25.09 2.73
C ASP A 803 -7.29 24.98 1.63
N ASN A 804 -8.47 25.52 1.90
CA ASN A 804 -9.56 25.55 0.94
C ASN A 804 -9.99 27.00 0.67
N ILE A 805 -9.76 27.51 -0.55
CA ILE A 805 -9.98 28.92 -0.88
C ILE A 805 -11.43 29.13 -1.35
N GLY A 806 -12.14 30.07 -0.73
CA GLY A 806 -13.45 30.57 -1.17
C GLY A 806 -14.66 29.71 -0.79
N GLY A 807 -14.51 28.39 -0.58
CA GLY A 807 -15.58 27.47 -0.19
C GLY A 807 -15.67 27.16 1.32
N PRO A 808 -16.75 26.50 1.78
CA PRO A 808 -16.82 25.92 3.13
C PRO A 808 -15.83 24.76 3.30
N GLN A 809 -15.06 24.73 4.41
CA GLN A 809 -14.21 23.58 4.75
C GLN A 809 -15.06 22.32 4.94
N THR A 810 -16.17 22.45 5.67
CA THR A 810 -17.10 21.35 5.96
C THR A 810 -18.50 21.66 5.44
N ILE A 811 -19.09 20.76 4.68
CA ILE A 811 -20.49 20.84 4.24
C ILE A 811 -21.26 19.71 4.90
N VAL A 812 -22.32 20.02 5.64
CA VAL A 812 -23.28 19.03 6.17
C VAL A 812 -24.66 19.34 5.61
N GLN A 813 -25.09 18.54 4.64
CA GLN A 813 -26.36 18.75 3.94
C GLN A 813 -27.55 18.23 4.76
N SER A 814 -27.36 17.09 5.43
CA SER A 814 -28.34 16.43 6.31
C SER A 814 -27.61 15.48 7.28
N GLY A 815 -28.26 15.09 8.37
CA GLY A 815 -27.70 14.15 9.35
C GLY A 815 -26.81 14.80 10.41
N GLU A 816 -25.88 14.02 10.96
CA GLU A 816 -25.09 14.38 12.14
C GLU A 816 -23.59 14.37 11.82
N CYS A 817 -22.87 15.42 12.26
CA CYS A 817 -21.42 15.52 12.17
C CYS A 817 -20.86 16.25 13.40
N VAL A 818 -19.82 15.69 13.99
CA VAL A 818 -19.04 16.35 15.04
C VAL A 818 -17.64 16.60 14.49
N LEU A 819 -17.20 17.85 14.51
CA LEU A 819 -15.84 18.25 14.14
C LEU A 819 -15.11 18.84 15.35
N ILE A 820 -13.92 18.33 15.67
CA ILE A 820 -13.10 18.78 16.81
C ILE A 820 -11.67 19.03 16.33
N ASN A 821 -11.05 20.13 16.78
CA ASN A 821 -9.69 20.53 16.37
C ASN A 821 -9.57 20.64 14.85
N ALA A 822 -9.98 21.78 14.30
CA ALA A 822 -9.76 22.09 12.89
C ALA A 822 -8.98 23.39 12.70
N LEU A 823 -7.90 23.28 11.91
CA LEU A 823 -7.13 24.42 11.42
C LEU A 823 -7.53 24.73 9.98
N ARG A 824 -7.51 26.02 9.63
CA ARG A 824 -7.98 26.47 8.31
C ARG A 824 -7.25 27.71 7.81
N TYR A 825 -7.03 27.76 6.49
CA TYR A 825 -6.56 28.97 5.81
C TYR A 825 -7.68 30.02 5.71
N ASN A 826 -8.49 30.10 4.64
CA ASN A 826 -9.34 31.27 4.34
C ASN A 826 -10.72 30.89 3.76
N GLY A 827 -11.79 31.67 3.99
CA GLY A 827 -13.17 31.44 3.50
C GLY A 827 -14.16 31.13 4.63
N ARG A 828 -15.18 30.29 4.40
CA ARG A 828 -16.14 29.86 5.45
C ARG A 828 -15.72 28.52 6.06
N SER A 829 -15.90 28.36 7.36
CA SER A 829 -15.54 27.09 8.01
C SER A 829 -16.57 25.99 7.75
N TYR A 830 -17.85 26.35 7.63
CA TYR A 830 -18.88 25.36 7.35
C TYR A 830 -20.07 25.89 6.56
N PHE A 831 -20.84 24.95 6.02
CA PHE A 831 -22.22 25.10 5.60
C PHE A 831 -23.04 24.00 6.28
N ALA A 832 -24.19 24.37 6.87
CA ALA A 832 -25.16 23.44 7.42
C ALA A 832 -26.50 23.64 6.70
N GLY A 833 -27.12 22.55 6.25
CA GLY A 833 -28.46 22.55 5.67
C GLY A 833 -29.56 22.97 6.68
N GLU A 834 -30.75 23.29 6.18
CA GLU A 834 -31.80 23.95 6.97
C GLU A 834 -32.63 23.01 7.87
N GLU A 835 -32.95 21.78 7.43
CA GLU A 835 -33.82 20.86 8.18
C GLU A 835 -33.08 19.60 8.67
N GLY A 836 -33.14 19.33 9.98
CA GLY A 836 -32.69 18.06 10.58
C GLY A 836 -31.17 17.85 10.67
N VAL A 837 -30.35 18.84 10.31
CA VAL A 837 -28.89 18.81 10.47
C VAL A 837 -28.50 19.03 11.92
N ARG A 838 -27.62 18.17 12.46
CA ARG A 838 -26.94 18.35 13.74
C ARG A 838 -25.44 18.44 13.52
N LEU A 839 -24.92 19.66 13.44
CA LEU A 839 -23.50 19.92 13.28
C LEU A 839 -22.95 20.53 14.57
N SER A 840 -22.10 19.79 15.26
CA SER A 840 -21.31 20.34 16.36
C SER A 840 -19.87 20.56 15.94
N MET A 841 -19.32 21.75 16.19
CA MET A 841 -17.94 22.06 15.86
C MET A 841 -17.23 22.71 17.03
N PHE A 842 -16.13 22.11 17.46
CA PHE A 842 -15.35 22.52 18.62
C PHE A 842 -13.91 22.84 18.23
N ASN A 843 -13.35 23.84 18.92
CA ASN A 843 -11.93 24.17 18.87
C ASN A 843 -11.35 24.39 17.47
N ARG A 844 -11.68 25.55 16.88
CA ARG A 844 -11.32 25.88 15.49
C ARG A 844 -10.55 27.17 15.39
N LEU A 845 -9.61 27.22 14.44
CA LEU A 845 -8.83 28.40 14.08
C LEU A 845 -8.80 28.58 12.57
N THR A 846 -9.25 29.76 12.13
CA THR A 846 -9.24 30.19 10.73
C THR A 846 -8.36 31.44 10.62
N ILE A 847 -7.55 31.55 9.56
CA ILE A 847 -6.76 32.76 9.33
C ILE A 847 -7.70 33.98 9.24
N GLY A 848 -7.38 35.03 9.99
CA GLY A 848 -8.22 36.24 10.05
C GLY A 848 -9.50 36.10 10.88
N ASN A 849 -9.79 34.94 11.48
CA ASN A 849 -10.87 34.76 12.45
C ASN A 849 -10.46 33.78 13.57
N LYS A 850 -9.49 34.21 14.38
CA LYS A 850 -8.95 33.40 15.49
C LYS A 850 -9.92 33.22 16.68
N HIS A 851 -11.01 33.99 16.74
CA HIS A 851 -12.04 33.89 17.79
C HIS A 851 -13.29 33.15 17.33
N GLU A 852 -13.18 32.32 16.29
CA GLU A 852 -14.34 31.62 15.75
C GLU A 852 -15.04 30.81 16.87
N PRO A 853 -16.34 31.04 17.11
CA PRO A 853 -17.06 30.37 18.18
C PRO A 853 -17.32 28.90 17.84
N ASN A 854 -17.64 28.11 18.86
CA ASN A 854 -18.14 26.77 18.65
C ASN A 854 -19.51 26.82 17.97
N VAL A 855 -19.84 25.73 17.28
CA VAL A 855 -21.16 25.47 16.75
C VAL A 855 -21.77 24.38 17.61
N ALA A 856 -22.90 24.67 18.26
CA ALA A 856 -23.68 23.68 18.99
C ALA A 856 -24.86 23.26 18.10
N GLY A 857 -24.88 21.99 17.69
CA GLY A 857 -25.85 21.43 16.76
C GLY A 857 -26.92 20.57 17.41
#